data_AF-A0A5D3KLM7-F1
#
_entry.id   AF-A0A5D3KLM7-F1
#
_cell.length_a   1.000
_cell.length_b   1.000
_cell.length_c   1.000
_cell.angle_alpha   90.00
_cell.angle_beta   90.00
_cell.angle_gamma   90.00
#
_symmetry.space_group_name_H-M   'P 1'
#
loop_
_entity.id
_entity.type
_entity.pdbx_description
1 polymer ?
#
loop_
_entity_poly.entity_id
_entity_poly.type
_entity_poly.pdbx_seq_one_letter_code
_entity_poly.pdbx_strand_id
1 'polypeptide(L)'
;MQLMDKTGLIADSIPLRPDFEGLRQDDQPAIASDPGFQQVIGVLRRRSKFILTIAGVGAMLAGIAGVLITPKYTATAQVVQVQGGTPLSPEALQQAVDTQVTMLTSPYHLRHVLDSFRNDPKFRGLASNVEVDPAIAPKPAQAETDEAGPLGLKELKRRLGVWIGPLFHHRRADAGLKFDDLQRRLQVLQERRSRIINVTFQWTSPDRAADIVNRIVELYVQSNAEQQRAYTAGELARLDERMATVKADIERSSAALHQAIQRRADAGRNAGGEEQAAGADPRELERRTAASAQLYASLLQRQKEIREQEELVNPDVSILSLASPPSRPSSPNPILFVLPALIVSLICGSFIALIQDRLDKTLRSEKEIADAFGLSCVGLVPQIPTDHLTDSGDYIRVEPFSPYAEALRSAAATLRLAEPGHAKTVLITSSITDEGKTTLARGLSAYVGLLGRRALLIGIDLHKGMRVTEFDNAGERQIVGLPNRSLADSIRHIPQAGFDYVRIPGYRLDPVSAIEQIAELIRQLRDRYDCVIIDGPPVLAAIEARLLPSIADKLLFVVKWGSTRREVAQNALGVLRNCGRFDNDRGDFAAAIATQVNLKKHAQYGYGDASEFAAGAADAPRAGIRQRFLGITSSLFQWMQEIWLQVLDIARPSGRKGHER
;
A
#
# COMPACT_ATOMS: atom_id res chain seq x y z
N MET A 1 -88.65 -14.55 -70.33
CA MET A 1 -88.17 -13.44 -69.49
C MET A 1 -86.98 -13.98 -68.70
N GLN A 2 -85.79 -13.92 -69.31
CA GLN A 2 -84.54 -14.51 -68.82
C GLN A 2 -83.77 -13.46 -68.00
N LEU A 3 -83.28 -13.84 -66.82
CA LEU A 3 -81.88 -13.69 -66.40
C LEU A 3 -81.71 -14.25 -64.98
N MET A 4 -81.07 -15.42 -64.93
CA MET A 4 -80.37 -15.94 -63.76
C MET A 4 -78.92 -15.45 -63.81
N ASP A 5 -78.30 -15.46 -62.63
CA ASP A 5 -77.04 -16.16 -62.34
C ASP A 5 -75.78 -15.32 -62.01
N LYS A 6 -75.16 -15.79 -60.92
CA LYS A 6 -73.71 -15.98 -60.69
C LYS A 6 -72.75 -14.81 -60.38
N THR A 7 -72.06 -15.06 -59.24
CA THR A 7 -70.61 -14.97 -58.97
C THR A 7 -69.88 -13.63 -58.96
N GLY A 8 -69.25 -13.35 -57.80
CA GLY A 8 -67.80 -13.50 -57.67
C GLY A 8 -66.89 -12.30 -57.91
N LEU A 9 -66.03 -12.08 -56.92
CA LEU A 9 -64.61 -11.65 -57.01
C LEU A 9 -64.22 -10.20 -57.39
N ILE A 10 -63.53 -9.59 -56.41
CA ILE A 10 -62.16 -9.02 -56.47
C ILE A 10 -61.89 -7.66 -57.19
N ALA A 11 -61.12 -6.85 -56.46
CA ALA A 11 -60.00 -5.97 -56.86
C ALA A 11 -60.15 -4.44 -56.74
N ASP A 12 -59.18 -3.91 -55.98
CA ASP A 12 -58.34 -2.74 -56.22
C ASP A 12 -58.91 -1.31 -56.18
N SER A 13 -58.48 -0.55 -55.16
CA SER A 13 -57.72 0.70 -55.35
C SER A 13 -57.30 1.36 -54.01
N ILE A 14 -55.98 1.46 -53.80
CA ILE A 14 -55.25 2.40 -52.92
C ILE A 14 -54.96 3.65 -53.80
N PRO A 15 -54.84 4.94 -53.36
CA PRO A 15 -54.25 5.43 -52.09
C PRO A 15 -54.97 6.58 -51.38
N LEU A 16 -54.63 6.81 -50.11
CA LEU A 16 -54.44 8.15 -49.51
C LEU A 16 -53.74 7.98 -48.14
N ARG A 17 -52.42 8.23 -48.11
CA ARG A 17 -51.69 8.81 -46.98
C ARG A 17 -51.31 10.24 -47.41
N PRO A 18 -51.39 11.24 -46.53
CA PRO A 18 -50.37 11.55 -45.51
C PRO A 18 -51.03 11.80 -44.13
N ASP A 19 -50.40 11.92 -42.96
CA ASP A 19 -49.07 11.74 -42.42
C ASP A 19 -49.32 11.60 -40.91
N PHE A 20 -48.84 10.53 -40.30
CA PHE A 20 -48.56 10.51 -38.87
C PHE A 20 -47.14 9.95 -38.75
N GLU A 21 -46.19 10.87 -38.87
CA GLU A 21 -44.83 10.65 -38.40
C GLU A 21 -44.86 10.39 -36.90
N GLY A 22 -44.05 9.42 -36.47
CA GLY A 22 -43.26 9.61 -35.26
C GLY A 22 -43.87 9.16 -33.94
N LEU A 23 -44.22 7.88 -33.82
CA LEU A 23 -43.96 7.14 -32.57
C LEU A 23 -43.34 5.80 -32.94
N ARG A 24 -42.06 5.87 -33.36
CA ARG A 24 -41.15 4.74 -33.15
C ARG A 24 -41.23 4.42 -31.66
N GLN A 25 -41.66 3.21 -31.33
CA GLN A 25 -41.23 2.60 -30.08
C GLN A 25 -39.71 2.72 -30.10
N ASP A 26 -39.18 3.53 -29.18
CA ASP A 26 -37.77 3.49 -28.86
C ASP A 26 -37.47 2.04 -28.47
N ASP A 27 -36.85 1.31 -29.40
CA ASP A 27 -35.88 0.28 -29.06
C ASP A 27 -34.80 0.98 -28.23
N GLN A 28 -35.11 1.29 -26.97
CA GLN A 28 -34.09 1.43 -25.97
C GLN A 28 -33.43 0.06 -25.96
N PRO A 29 -32.13 -0.07 -26.31
CA PRO A 29 -31.41 -1.25 -25.91
C PRO A 29 -31.54 -1.27 -24.39
N ALA A 30 -32.35 -2.19 -23.86
CA ALA A 30 -32.22 -2.58 -22.48
C ALA A 30 -30.74 -2.87 -22.34
N ILE A 31 -30.01 -1.97 -21.67
CA ILE A 31 -28.63 -2.21 -21.28
C ILE A 31 -28.77 -3.44 -20.40
N ALA A 32 -28.61 -4.60 -21.00
CA ALA A 32 -28.42 -5.86 -20.33
C ALA A 32 -27.15 -5.60 -19.53
N SER A 33 -27.35 -5.10 -18.32
CA SER A 33 -26.27 -4.82 -17.39
C SER A 33 -25.56 -6.14 -17.25
N ASP A 34 -24.38 -6.20 -17.87
CA ASP A 34 -23.62 -7.42 -18.04
C ASP A 34 -23.54 -8.09 -16.66
N PRO A 35 -24.04 -9.33 -16.47
CA PRO A 35 -24.17 -9.93 -15.14
C PRO A 35 -22.85 -9.96 -14.37
N GLY A 36 -21.72 -9.84 -15.06
CA GLY A 36 -20.40 -9.66 -14.45
C GLY A 36 -20.23 -8.36 -13.66
N PHE A 37 -20.79 -7.23 -14.10
CA PHE A 37 -20.55 -5.92 -13.46
C PHE A 37 -21.23 -5.80 -12.10
N GLN A 38 -22.48 -6.25 -12.00
CA GLN A 38 -23.21 -6.30 -10.72
C GLN A 38 -22.55 -7.27 -9.73
N GLN A 39 -22.02 -8.40 -10.21
CA GLN A 39 -21.26 -9.33 -9.38
C GLN A 39 -19.98 -8.68 -8.83
N VAL A 40 -19.22 -7.96 -9.66
CA VAL A 40 -17.99 -7.25 -9.23
C VAL A 40 -18.31 -6.21 -8.15
N ILE A 41 -19.35 -5.40 -8.33
CA ILE A 41 -19.77 -4.41 -7.33
C ILE A 41 -20.16 -5.10 -6.01
N GLY A 42 -20.88 -6.23 -6.09
CA GLY A 42 -21.24 -7.03 -4.92
C GLY A 42 -20.01 -7.49 -4.15
N VAL A 43 -18.99 -8.03 -4.83
CA VAL A 43 -17.74 -8.47 -4.21
C VAL A 43 -17.02 -7.31 -3.53
N LEU A 44 -16.88 -6.17 -4.22
CA LEU A 44 -16.21 -4.98 -3.70
C LEU A 44 -16.90 -4.47 -2.42
N ARG A 45 -18.23 -4.45 -2.40
CA ARG A 45 -19.00 -4.04 -1.22
C ARG A 45 -18.81 -5.00 -0.04
N ARG A 46 -18.85 -6.32 -0.27
CA ARG A 46 -18.66 -7.36 0.77
C ARG A 46 -17.25 -7.33 1.36
N ARG A 47 -16.23 -7.08 0.54
CA ARG A 47 -14.82 -7.05 0.94
C ARG A 47 -14.28 -5.63 1.20
N SER A 48 -15.15 -4.63 1.23
CA SER A 48 -14.78 -3.22 1.43
C SER A 48 -13.87 -2.99 2.64
N LYS A 49 -14.14 -3.64 3.78
CA LYS A 49 -13.28 -3.57 4.97
C LYS A 49 -11.86 -4.07 4.70
N PHE A 50 -11.72 -5.19 3.99
CA PHE A 50 -10.43 -5.76 3.61
C PHE A 50 -9.68 -4.86 2.63
N ILE A 51 -10.39 -4.32 1.62
CA ILE A 51 -9.83 -3.38 0.64
C ILE A 51 -9.33 -2.12 1.34
N LEU A 52 -10.14 -1.55 2.24
CA LEU A 52 -9.78 -0.36 3.02
C LEU A 52 -8.60 -0.62 3.96
N THR A 53 -8.48 -1.81 4.55
CA THR A 53 -7.30 -2.16 5.36
C THR A 53 -6.03 -2.21 4.53
N ILE A 54 -6.05 -2.80 3.33
CA ILE A 54 -4.90 -2.81 2.43
C ILE A 54 -4.54 -1.39 1.99
N ALA A 55 -5.55 -0.59 1.64
CA ALA A 55 -5.37 0.81 1.25
C ALA A 55 -4.74 1.64 2.39
N GLY A 56 -5.21 1.46 3.62
CA GLY A 56 -4.66 2.12 4.81
C GLY A 56 -3.21 1.73 5.10
N VAL A 57 -2.87 0.43 5.02
CA VAL A 57 -1.50 -0.06 5.20
C VAL A 57 -0.57 0.49 4.12
N GLY A 58 -1.00 0.51 2.85
CA GLY A 58 -0.19 1.04 1.76
C GLY A 58 0.06 2.56 1.88
N ALA A 59 -0.96 3.32 2.25
CA ALA A 59 -0.82 4.75 2.53
C ALA A 59 0.12 5.02 3.73
N MET A 60 0.02 4.20 4.79
CA MET A 60 0.89 4.28 5.95
C MET A 60 2.35 3.99 5.61
N LEU A 61 2.61 2.92 4.85
CA LEU A 61 3.96 2.58 4.38
C LEU A 61 4.56 3.68 3.51
N ALA A 62 3.78 4.29 2.62
CA ALA A 62 4.23 5.43 1.82
C ALA A 62 4.52 6.66 2.67
N GLY A 63 3.70 6.92 3.70
CA GLY A 63 3.96 7.99 4.67
C GLY A 63 5.27 7.77 5.43
N ILE A 64 5.50 6.56 5.93
CA ILE A 64 6.76 6.19 6.60
C ILE A 64 7.94 6.32 5.64
N ALA A 65 7.85 5.78 4.43
CA ALA A 65 8.88 5.91 3.40
C ALA A 65 9.17 7.37 3.07
N GLY A 66 8.14 8.20 2.99
CA GLY A 66 8.27 9.65 2.81
C GLY A 66 9.03 10.33 3.94
N VAL A 67 8.77 9.96 5.20
CA VAL A 67 9.50 10.49 6.37
C VAL A 67 10.96 10.00 6.40
N LEU A 68 11.23 8.81 5.86
CA LEU A 68 12.58 8.24 5.77
C LEU A 68 13.42 8.86 4.62
N ILE A 69 12.82 9.60 3.69
CA ILE A 69 13.57 10.31 2.65
C ILE A 69 14.29 11.50 3.30
N THR A 70 15.61 11.52 3.22
CA THR A 70 16.42 12.60 3.79
C THR A 70 16.08 13.94 3.12
N PRO A 71 15.69 14.97 3.89
CA PRO A 71 15.45 16.30 3.33
C PRO A 71 16.74 16.88 2.77
N LYS A 72 16.64 17.52 1.61
CA LYS A 72 17.73 18.29 1.01
C LYS A 72 17.41 19.76 1.12
N TYR A 73 18.43 20.57 1.39
CA TYR A 73 18.34 22.02 1.54
C TYR A 73 19.28 22.66 0.52
N THR A 74 18.78 23.66 -0.19
CA THR A 74 19.52 24.37 -1.24
C THR A 74 19.82 25.77 -0.74
N ALA A 75 21.10 26.14 -0.66
CA ALA A 75 21.54 27.49 -0.30
C ALA A 75 22.19 28.16 -1.52
N THR A 76 21.98 29.47 -1.67
CA THR A 76 22.47 30.25 -2.83
C THR A 76 23.14 31.55 -2.36
N ALA A 77 24.34 31.83 -2.85
CA ALA A 77 25.03 33.12 -2.71
C ALA A 77 25.21 33.77 -4.08
N GLN A 78 25.33 35.09 -4.09
CA GLN A 78 25.44 35.87 -5.32
C GLN A 78 26.76 36.63 -5.37
N VAL A 79 27.42 36.52 -6.51
CA VAL A 79 28.69 37.16 -6.81
C VAL A 79 28.51 38.05 -8.02
N VAL A 80 29.06 39.26 -8.00
CA VAL A 80 28.96 40.22 -9.10
C VAL A 80 30.33 40.59 -9.61
N GLN A 81 30.46 40.69 -10.94
CA GLN A 81 31.65 41.22 -11.58
C GLN A 81 31.66 42.76 -11.50
N VAL A 82 32.64 43.33 -10.82
CA VAL A 82 32.86 44.78 -10.65
C VAL A 82 33.95 45.19 -11.64
N GLN A 83 33.66 46.12 -12.56
CA GLN A 83 34.63 46.55 -13.57
C GLN A 83 34.76 48.07 -13.60
N GLY A 84 36.00 48.55 -13.69
CA GLY A 84 36.33 49.94 -13.96
C GLY A 84 36.50 50.21 -15.46
N GLY A 85 35.74 51.15 -16.01
CA GLY A 85 36.17 51.95 -17.17
C GLY A 85 35.60 51.64 -18.57
N THR A 86 35.19 50.40 -18.91
CA THR A 86 34.72 50.11 -20.30
C THR A 86 33.54 49.13 -20.36
N PRO A 87 32.44 49.46 -21.07
CA PRO A 87 31.34 48.53 -21.27
C PRO A 87 31.73 47.40 -22.24
N LEU A 88 31.68 46.16 -21.76
CA LEU A 88 31.90 44.97 -22.58
C LEU A 88 30.76 44.77 -23.61
N SER A 89 31.09 44.24 -24.78
CA SER A 89 30.09 43.69 -25.70
C SER A 89 29.38 42.48 -25.05
N PRO A 90 28.15 42.13 -25.48
CA PRO A 90 27.45 40.98 -24.93
C PRO A 90 28.25 39.66 -25.00
N GLU A 91 29.05 39.48 -26.06
CA GLU A 91 29.93 38.31 -26.24
C GLU A 91 31.12 38.32 -25.27
N ALA A 92 31.76 39.48 -25.09
CA ALA A 92 32.88 39.62 -24.16
C ALA A 92 32.42 39.49 -22.69
N LEU A 93 31.20 39.95 -22.37
CA LEU A 93 30.58 39.71 -21.07
C LEU A 93 30.31 38.22 -20.84
N GLN A 94 29.81 37.50 -21.85
CA GLN A 94 29.58 36.06 -21.74
C GLN A 94 30.89 35.31 -21.51
N GLN A 95 31.94 35.61 -22.28
CA GLN A 95 33.26 35.00 -22.11
C GLN A 95 33.87 35.30 -20.74
N ALA A 96 33.71 36.54 -20.25
CA ALA A 96 34.16 36.92 -18.92
C ALA A 96 33.45 36.11 -17.83
N VAL A 97 32.12 36.01 -17.90
CA VAL A 97 31.34 35.24 -16.92
C VAL A 97 31.64 33.74 -17.02
N ASP A 98 31.73 33.16 -18.21
CA ASP A 98 32.08 31.74 -18.39
C ASP A 98 33.47 31.43 -17.80
N THR A 99 34.40 32.37 -17.94
CA THR A 99 35.71 32.28 -17.28
C THR A 99 35.57 32.26 -15.76
N GLN A 100 34.77 33.17 -15.17
CA GLN A 100 34.53 33.19 -13.71
C GLN A 100 33.84 31.88 -13.24
N VAL A 101 32.84 31.40 -13.97
CA VAL A 101 32.14 30.13 -13.70
C VAL A 101 33.11 28.94 -13.73
N THR A 102 34.01 28.91 -14.71
CA THR A 102 35.05 27.87 -14.85
C THR A 102 36.04 27.92 -13.69
N MET A 103 36.45 29.11 -13.25
CA MET A 103 37.33 29.25 -12.09
C MET A 103 36.63 28.84 -10.79
N LEU A 104 35.36 29.23 -10.58
CA LEU A 104 34.55 28.85 -9.40
C LEU A 104 34.31 27.34 -9.30
N THR A 105 34.25 26.64 -10.43
CA THR A 105 34.07 25.18 -10.49
C THR A 105 35.39 24.42 -10.67
N SER A 106 36.52 25.13 -10.74
CA SER A 106 37.84 24.53 -10.97
C SER A 106 38.22 23.58 -9.83
N PRO A 107 38.83 22.41 -10.13
CA PRO A 107 39.34 21.49 -9.12
C PRO A 107 40.32 22.13 -8.14
N TYR A 108 41.11 23.11 -8.60
CA TYR A 108 42.05 23.84 -7.75
C TYR A 108 41.31 24.61 -6.65
N HIS A 109 40.28 25.39 -7.04
CA HIS A 109 39.46 26.16 -6.11
C HIS A 109 38.72 25.25 -5.12
N LEU A 110 38.08 24.20 -5.61
CA LEU A 110 37.32 23.28 -4.76
C LEU A 110 38.19 22.50 -3.76
N ARG A 111 39.44 22.16 -4.14
CA ARG A 111 40.42 21.57 -3.21
C ARG A 111 40.84 22.57 -2.14
N HIS A 112 41.11 23.82 -2.53
CA HIS A 112 41.46 24.87 -1.59
C HIS A 112 40.32 25.13 -0.58
N VAL A 113 39.07 25.13 -1.05
CA VAL A 113 37.89 25.19 -0.18
C VAL A 113 37.85 24.02 0.79
N LEU A 114 38.06 22.80 0.31
CA LEU A 114 38.04 21.60 1.15
C LEU A 114 39.14 21.62 2.23
N ASP A 115 40.36 22.05 1.88
CA ASP A 115 41.45 22.21 2.84
C ASP A 115 41.15 23.33 3.85
N SER A 116 40.47 24.39 3.44
CA SER A 116 40.02 25.44 4.35
C SER A 116 39.07 24.92 5.43
N PHE A 117 38.18 23.97 5.09
CA PHE A 117 37.26 23.37 6.07
C PHE A 117 37.97 22.44 7.06
N ARG A 118 39.12 21.87 6.67
CA ARG A 118 39.94 21.06 7.58
C ARG A 118 40.65 21.91 8.63
N ASN A 119 41.07 23.11 8.23
CA ASN A 119 41.89 24.00 9.05
C ASN A 119 41.06 24.94 9.93
N ASP A 120 39.80 25.20 9.59
CA ASP A 120 38.92 26.11 10.33
C ASP A 120 38.17 25.40 11.49
N PRO A 121 38.31 25.87 12.75
CA PRO A 121 37.60 25.32 13.90
C PRO A 121 36.08 25.29 13.75
N LYS A 122 35.49 26.24 13.01
CA LYS A 122 34.04 26.31 12.74
C LYS A 122 33.54 25.09 11.95
N PHE A 123 34.43 24.42 11.20
CA PHE A 123 34.11 23.35 10.26
C PHE A 123 34.71 21.98 10.62
N ARG A 124 35.28 21.84 11.83
CA ARG A 124 36.04 20.65 12.28
C ARG A 124 35.26 19.32 12.25
N GLY A 125 33.92 19.37 12.24
CA GLY A 125 33.03 18.20 12.10
C GLY A 125 32.53 17.93 10.67
N LEU A 126 32.85 18.79 9.71
CA LEU A 126 32.44 18.68 8.31
C LEU A 126 33.48 17.96 7.44
N ALA A 127 34.76 17.96 7.81
CA ALA A 127 35.85 17.42 7.00
C ALA A 127 36.59 16.23 7.66
N SER A 128 36.00 15.61 8.70
CA SER A 128 36.71 14.60 9.51
C SER A 128 37.01 13.33 8.73
N ASN A 129 38.30 13.09 8.47
CA ASN A 129 38.86 11.75 8.28
C ASN A 129 38.90 11.06 9.64
N VAL A 130 37.80 10.47 10.08
CA VAL A 130 37.90 9.30 10.97
C VAL A 130 37.88 8.10 10.04
N GLU A 131 39.06 7.73 9.58
CA GLU A 131 39.32 6.36 9.18
C GLU A 131 39.11 5.54 10.46
N VAL A 132 37.96 4.86 10.52
CA VAL A 132 37.62 4.03 11.67
C VAL A 132 38.61 2.89 11.68
N ASP A 133 39.49 2.89 12.69
CA ASP A 133 40.30 1.73 13.05
C ASP A 133 39.37 0.50 13.17
N PRO A 134 39.56 -0.56 12.36
CA PRO A 134 38.72 -1.75 12.43
C PRO A 134 38.81 -2.48 13.79
N ALA A 135 39.68 -2.04 14.71
CA ALA A 135 39.87 -2.64 16.03
C ALA A 135 38.82 -2.26 17.10
N ILE A 136 37.92 -1.29 16.85
CA ILE A 136 36.84 -0.95 17.80
C ILE A 136 35.48 -1.41 17.25
N ALA A 137 35.35 -2.71 17.04
CA ALA A 137 34.05 -3.34 16.95
C ALA A 137 33.39 -3.34 18.34
N PRO A 138 32.09 -2.98 18.49
CA PRO A 138 31.40 -3.21 19.74
C PRO A 138 31.37 -4.72 19.99
N LYS A 139 31.95 -5.14 21.12
CA LYS A 139 31.94 -6.52 21.62
C LYS A 139 30.48 -7.03 21.54
N PRO A 140 30.22 -8.17 20.88
CA PRO A 140 28.87 -8.68 20.76
C PRO A 140 28.33 -8.92 22.18
N ALA A 141 27.19 -8.31 22.48
CA ALA A 141 26.48 -8.53 23.72
C ALA A 141 26.24 -10.04 23.87
N GLN A 142 26.71 -10.60 24.97
CA GLN A 142 26.53 -12.00 25.31
C GLN A 142 25.03 -12.31 25.30
N ALA A 143 24.66 -13.31 24.49
CA ALA A 143 23.31 -13.83 24.42
C ALA A 143 23.06 -14.66 25.68
N GLU A 144 22.28 -14.12 26.61
CA GLU A 144 21.59 -14.94 27.60
C GLU A 144 20.50 -15.73 26.86
N THR A 145 20.64 -17.05 26.89
CA THR A 145 19.68 -18.03 26.40
C THR A 145 18.58 -18.20 27.43
N ASP A 146 17.41 -17.61 27.17
CA ASP A 146 16.16 -17.97 27.86
C ASP A 146 15.13 -18.47 26.84
N GLU A 147 14.41 -19.49 27.28
CA GLU A 147 13.66 -20.47 26.50
C GLU A 147 12.51 -19.92 25.62
N ALA A 148 12.24 -20.66 24.55
CA ALA A 148 11.26 -20.37 23.52
C ALA A 148 9.81 -20.51 23.99
N GLY A 149 9.05 -19.41 23.94
CA GLY A 149 7.58 -19.36 24.01
C GLY A 149 6.97 -18.75 22.74
N PRO A 150 5.70 -19.06 22.38
CA PRO A 150 5.15 -18.77 21.07
C PRO A 150 4.83 -17.27 20.90
N LEU A 151 5.48 -16.64 19.93
CA LEU A 151 5.08 -15.39 19.24
C LEU A 151 4.53 -14.27 20.14
N GLY A 152 5.35 -13.80 21.08
CA GLY A 152 5.08 -12.57 21.83
C GLY A 152 5.41 -11.32 21.00
N LEU A 153 4.49 -10.34 20.98
CA LEU A 153 4.64 -9.00 20.36
C LEU A 153 5.96 -8.29 20.71
N LYS A 154 6.57 -8.60 21.86
CA LYS A 154 7.87 -8.08 22.27
C LYS A 154 9.04 -8.62 21.44
N GLU A 155 8.99 -9.89 21.04
CA GLU A 155 10.03 -10.51 20.21
C GLU A 155 9.91 -10.06 18.75
N LEU A 156 8.68 -9.88 18.25
CA LEU A 156 8.47 -9.24 16.94
C LEU A 156 8.95 -7.78 16.96
N LYS A 157 8.69 -7.03 18.04
CA LYS A 157 9.20 -5.65 18.22
C LYS A 157 10.73 -5.60 18.34
N ARG A 158 11.37 -6.62 18.93
CA ARG A 158 12.83 -6.74 19.03
C ARG A 158 13.46 -7.09 17.68
N ARG A 159 12.90 -8.06 16.95
CA ARG A 159 13.36 -8.46 15.61
C ARG A 159 13.12 -7.36 14.57
N LEU A 160 11.99 -6.67 14.65
CA LEU A 160 11.74 -5.43 13.92
C LEU A 160 12.70 -4.33 14.37
N GLY A 161 12.99 -4.18 15.66
CA GLY A 161 13.99 -3.21 16.15
C GLY A 161 15.40 -3.43 15.59
N VAL A 162 15.78 -4.67 15.26
CA VAL A 162 17.05 -4.98 14.57
C VAL A 162 16.99 -4.64 13.08
N TRP A 163 15.83 -4.79 12.43
CA TRP A 163 15.65 -4.50 11.00
C TRP A 163 15.37 -3.02 10.71
N ILE A 164 14.69 -2.33 11.62
CA ILE A 164 14.35 -0.89 11.56
C ILE A 164 15.34 -0.03 12.36
N GLY A 165 16.15 -0.61 13.24
CA GLY A 165 17.22 0.11 13.98
C GLY A 165 18.19 0.89 13.08
N PRO A 166 18.61 0.36 11.91
CA PRO A 166 19.38 1.10 10.92
C PRO A 166 18.61 2.26 10.27
N LEU A 167 17.27 2.18 10.20
CA LEU A 167 16.42 3.23 9.64
C LEU A 167 16.25 4.43 10.58
N PHE A 168 16.40 4.25 11.90
CA PHE A 168 16.32 5.34 12.88
C PHE A 168 17.68 5.91 13.32
N HIS A 169 18.80 5.26 12.98
CA HIS A 169 20.14 5.83 13.14
C HIS A 169 20.47 6.85 12.02
N HIS A 170 19.69 7.93 11.93
CA HIS A 170 19.99 9.08 11.06
C HIS A 170 21.12 9.99 11.60
N ARG A 171 21.91 9.50 12.57
CA ARG A 171 23.09 10.20 13.11
C ARG A 171 24.37 9.92 12.32
N ARG A 172 24.27 9.70 11.00
CA ARG A 172 25.43 9.51 10.09
C ARG A 172 25.28 10.26 8.76
N ALA A 173 24.66 11.45 8.79
CA ALA A 173 24.76 12.42 7.69
C ALA A 173 26.02 13.32 7.81
N ASP A 174 26.91 13.02 8.77
CA ASP A 174 28.21 13.65 8.97
C ASP A 174 29.34 12.78 8.40
N ALA A 175 29.09 12.03 7.32
CA ALA A 175 30.22 11.58 6.50
C ALA A 175 30.85 12.84 5.92
N GLY A 176 32.12 13.09 6.24
CA GLY A 176 32.79 14.34 5.89
C GLY A 176 32.62 14.71 4.42
N LEU A 177 32.43 15.99 4.14
CA LEU A 177 32.31 16.55 2.80
C LEU A 177 33.50 16.11 1.95
N LYS A 178 33.26 15.34 0.90
CA LYS A 178 34.30 14.90 -0.03
C LYS A 178 34.39 15.84 -1.24
N PHE A 179 35.53 15.80 -1.92
CA PHE A 179 35.71 16.51 -3.19
C PHE A 179 34.61 16.18 -4.22
N ASP A 180 34.28 14.89 -4.34
CA ASP A 180 33.19 14.42 -5.21
C ASP A 180 31.82 15.00 -4.87
N ASP A 181 31.55 15.24 -3.58
CA ASP A 181 30.28 15.83 -3.14
C ASP A 181 30.21 17.31 -3.51
N LEU A 182 31.33 18.03 -3.40
CA LEU A 182 31.45 19.42 -3.87
C LEU A 182 31.19 19.50 -5.38
N GLN A 183 31.86 18.67 -6.18
CA GLN A 183 31.74 18.73 -7.64
C GLN A 183 30.33 18.35 -8.13
N ARG A 184 29.66 17.37 -7.51
CA ARG A 184 28.33 16.91 -7.97
C ARG A 184 27.17 17.81 -7.52
N ARG A 185 27.32 18.52 -6.39
CA ARG A 185 26.21 19.25 -5.75
C ARG A 185 26.36 20.77 -5.84
N LEU A 186 27.50 21.27 -6.31
CA LEU A 186 27.69 22.68 -6.62
C LEU A 186 27.14 22.99 -8.01
N GLN A 187 26.31 24.03 -8.09
CA GLN A 187 25.78 24.57 -9.34
C GLN A 187 26.11 26.05 -9.39
N VAL A 188 26.79 26.46 -10.46
CA VAL A 188 27.14 27.86 -10.71
C VAL A 188 26.46 28.28 -12.00
N LEU A 189 25.54 29.24 -11.91
CA LEU A 189 24.73 29.68 -13.04
C LEU A 189 24.72 31.21 -13.12
N GLN A 190 24.82 31.74 -14.33
CA GLN A 190 24.67 33.17 -14.59
C GLN A 190 23.19 33.55 -14.60
N GLU A 191 22.83 34.65 -13.93
CA GLU A 191 21.46 35.13 -13.91
C GLU A 191 21.15 35.97 -15.15
N ARG A 192 20.29 35.50 -16.07
CA ARG A 192 19.69 36.29 -17.18
C ARG A 192 20.67 37.13 -18.02
N ARG A 193 21.84 36.59 -18.40
CA ARG A 193 22.91 37.33 -19.10
C ARG A 193 23.41 38.59 -18.37
N SER A 194 23.24 38.63 -17.04
CA SER A 194 23.74 39.72 -16.20
C SER A 194 25.16 39.44 -15.70
N ARG A 195 25.73 40.40 -14.98
CA ARG A 195 27.02 40.25 -14.27
C ARG A 195 26.92 39.45 -12.97
N ILE A 196 25.73 38.94 -12.64
CA ILE A 196 25.46 38.21 -11.39
C ILE A 196 25.61 36.72 -11.64
N ILE A 197 26.42 36.09 -10.80
CA ILE A 197 26.69 34.67 -10.77
C ILE A 197 26.08 34.10 -9.49
N ASN A 198 25.11 33.18 -9.66
CA ASN A 198 24.48 32.46 -8.58
C ASN A 198 25.25 31.17 -8.29
N VAL A 199 25.81 31.07 -7.09
CA VAL A 199 26.51 29.88 -6.60
C VAL A 199 25.56 29.14 -5.65
N THR A 200 25.16 27.93 -6.02
CA THR A 200 24.15 27.14 -5.30
C THR A 200 24.72 25.80 -4.87
N PHE A 201 24.44 25.38 -3.62
CA PHE A 201 24.86 24.08 -3.10
C PHE A 201 23.74 23.38 -2.34
N GLN A 202 23.71 22.04 -2.45
CA GLN A 202 22.71 21.21 -1.79
C GLN A 202 23.30 20.34 -0.69
N TRP A 203 22.77 20.44 0.53
CA TRP A 203 23.17 19.64 1.68
C TRP A 203 21.99 19.17 2.55
N THR A 204 22.24 18.24 3.48
CA THR A 204 21.23 17.70 4.41
C THR A 204 20.90 18.62 5.57
N SER A 205 21.76 19.60 5.85
CA SER A 205 21.59 20.61 6.90
C SER A 205 21.52 22.01 6.28
N PRO A 206 20.54 22.85 6.66
CA PRO A 206 20.35 24.19 6.09
C PRO A 206 21.49 25.15 6.43
N ASP A 207 21.96 25.15 7.69
CA ASP A 207 23.04 26.03 8.15
C ASP A 207 24.34 25.69 7.43
N ARG A 208 24.68 24.39 7.37
CA ARG A 208 25.89 23.92 6.69
C ARG A 208 25.86 24.16 5.19
N ALA A 209 24.70 24.06 4.54
CA ALA A 209 24.57 24.39 3.12
C ALA A 209 24.96 25.87 2.87
N ALA A 210 24.47 26.79 3.70
CA ALA A 210 24.79 28.21 3.60
C ALA A 210 26.26 28.49 3.90
N ASP A 211 26.80 27.91 4.99
CA ASP A 211 28.21 28.07 5.34
C ASP A 211 29.15 27.55 4.24
N ILE A 212 28.83 26.42 3.60
CA ILE A 212 29.65 25.86 2.51
C ILE A 212 29.69 26.82 1.31
N VAL A 213 28.54 27.33 0.88
CA VAL A 213 28.47 28.28 -0.26
C VAL A 213 29.19 29.58 0.07
N ASN A 214 28.98 30.13 1.27
CA ASN A 214 29.64 31.35 1.71
C ASN A 214 31.15 31.18 1.68
N ARG A 215 31.66 30.04 2.18
CA ARG A 215 33.09 29.76 2.15
C ARG A 215 33.66 29.62 0.74
N ILE A 216 32.93 28.98 -0.17
CA ILE A 216 33.31 28.86 -1.59
C ILE A 216 33.48 30.25 -2.21
N VAL A 217 32.53 31.15 -1.96
CA VAL A 217 32.51 32.50 -2.53
C VAL A 217 33.57 33.40 -1.89
N GLU A 218 33.72 33.36 -0.56
CA GLU A 218 34.73 34.14 0.17
C GLU A 218 36.15 33.82 -0.31
N LEU A 219 36.49 32.53 -0.38
CA LEU A 219 37.81 32.10 -0.85
C LEU A 219 38.05 32.44 -2.32
N TYR A 220 36.97 32.47 -3.12
CA TYR A 220 37.08 32.84 -4.52
C TYR A 220 37.44 34.32 -4.69
N VAL A 221 36.70 35.20 -4.00
CA VAL A 221 36.95 36.65 -4.01
C VAL A 221 38.33 36.94 -3.42
N GLN A 222 38.73 36.26 -2.35
CA GLN A 222 40.07 36.39 -1.78
C GLN A 222 41.16 35.96 -2.78
N SER A 223 41.03 34.79 -3.41
CA SER A 223 42.00 34.31 -4.40
C SER A 223 42.08 35.24 -5.62
N ASN A 224 40.97 35.83 -6.04
CA ASN A 224 40.94 36.79 -7.15
C ASN A 224 41.65 38.10 -6.78
N ALA A 225 41.39 38.62 -5.57
CA ALA A 225 42.09 39.79 -5.05
C ALA A 225 43.61 39.58 -4.93
N GLU A 226 44.04 38.40 -4.46
CA GLU A 226 45.46 38.04 -4.36
C GLU A 226 46.12 37.93 -5.74
N GLN A 227 45.45 37.31 -6.72
CA GLN A 227 45.94 37.24 -8.10
C GLN A 227 46.06 38.63 -8.74
N GLN A 228 45.08 39.50 -8.53
CA GLN A 228 45.11 40.86 -9.07
C GLN A 228 46.26 41.66 -8.46
N ARG A 229 46.46 41.58 -7.14
CA ARG A 229 47.62 42.20 -6.47
C ARG A 229 48.94 41.67 -7.01
N ALA A 230 49.06 40.35 -7.20
CA ALA A 230 50.28 39.74 -7.75
C ALA A 230 50.55 40.19 -9.21
N TYR A 231 49.50 40.32 -10.02
CA TYR A 231 49.61 40.84 -11.39
C TYR A 231 50.07 42.30 -11.40
N THR A 232 49.41 43.18 -10.62
CA THR A 232 49.76 44.60 -10.50
C THR A 232 51.19 44.79 -9.98
N ALA A 233 51.59 44.04 -8.94
CA ALA A 233 52.95 44.07 -8.42
C ALA A 233 53.99 43.65 -9.48
N GLY A 234 53.68 42.63 -10.28
CA GLY A 234 54.53 42.19 -11.39
C GLY A 234 54.62 43.21 -12.53
N GLU A 235 53.54 43.93 -12.83
CA GLU A 235 53.54 45.02 -13.81
C GLU A 235 54.39 46.20 -13.32
N LEU A 236 54.24 46.60 -12.06
CA LEU A 236 55.06 47.64 -11.43
C LEU A 236 56.54 47.27 -11.44
N ALA A 237 56.90 46.03 -11.10
CA ALA A 237 58.29 45.56 -11.16
C ALA A 237 58.90 45.65 -12.56
N ARG A 238 58.12 45.30 -13.60
CA ARG A 238 58.56 45.44 -15.01
C ARG A 238 58.69 46.90 -15.43
N LEU A 239 57.83 47.79 -14.95
CA LEU A 239 57.94 49.23 -15.20
C LEU A 239 59.17 49.80 -14.50
N ASP A 240 59.44 49.41 -13.25
CA ASP A 240 60.64 49.80 -12.50
C ASP A 240 61.92 49.37 -13.23
N GLU A 241 61.98 48.14 -13.76
CA GLU A 241 63.11 47.66 -14.57
C GLU A 241 63.30 48.51 -15.84
N ARG A 242 62.22 48.80 -16.58
CA ARG A 242 62.27 49.66 -17.78
C ARG A 242 62.69 51.09 -17.43
N MET A 243 62.23 51.62 -16.31
CA MET A 243 62.63 52.94 -15.84
C MET A 243 64.12 52.98 -15.48
N ALA A 244 64.64 51.92 -14.86
CA ALA A 244 66.07 51.80 -14.55
C ALA A 244 66.94 51.75 -15.82
N THR A 245 66.53 51.02 -16.86
CA THR A 245 67.27 50.96 -18.13
C THR A 245 67.24 52.29 -18.87
N VAL A 246 66.08 52.93 -18.97
CA VAL A 246 65.94 54.25 -19.61
C VAL A 246 66.73 55.32 -18.84
N LYS A 247 66.73 55.28 -17.51
CA LYS A 247 67.53 56.17 -16.68
C LYS A 247 69.03 56.00 -16.96
N ALA A 248 69.52 54.75 -17.03
CA ALA A 248 70.90 54.46 -17.39
C ALA A 248 71.25 54.98 -18.80
N ASP A 249 70.33 54.90 -19.76
CA ASP A 249 70.53 55.45 -21.11
C ASP A 249 70.56 56.99 -21.12
N ILE A 250 69.76 57.66 -20.29
CA ILE A 250 69.84 59.12 -20.08
C ILE A 250 71.21 59.48 -19.51
N GLU A 251 71.71 58.76 -18.50
CA GLU A 251 73.02 59.00 -17.88
C GLU A 251 74.16 58.78 -18.91
N ARG A 252 74.10 57.72 -19.72
CA ARG A 252 75.09 57.47 -20.79
C ARG A 252 75.05 58.54 -21.89
N SER A 253 73.85 58.89 -22.36
CA SER A 253 73.68 59.88 -23.45
C SER A 253 74.06 61.29 -23.01
N SER A 254 73.71 61.69 -21.78
CA SER A 254 74.13 62.97 -21.20
C SER A 254 75.64 63.04 -20.96
N ALA A 255 76.26 61.97 -20.47
CA ALA A 255 77.72 61.90 -20.34
C ALA A 255 78.42 62.00 -21.71
N ALA A 256 77.91 61.29 -22.72
CA ALA A 256 78.44 61.36 -24.09
C ALA A 256 78.25 62.75 -24.70
N LEU A 257 77.12 63.42 -24.46
CA LEU A 257 76.86 64.79 -24.87
C LEU A 257 77.85 65.76 -24.21
N HIS A 258 78.07 65.66 -22.90
CA HIS A 258 79.04 66.48 -22.19
C HIS A 258 80.46 66.30 -22.74
N GLN A 259 80.87 65.05 -23.02
CA GLN A 259 82.17 64.77 -23.64
C GLN A 259 82.28 65.34 -25.06
N ALA A 260 81.21 65.29 -25.87
CA ALA A 260 81.20 65.83 -27.23
C ALA A 260 81.30 67.37 -27.23
N ILE A 261 80.59 68.04 -26.31
CA ILE A 261 80.66 69.50 -26.13
C ILE A 261 82.07 69.90 -25.67
N GLN A 262 82.66 69.19 -24.70
CA GLN A 262 84.03 69.46 -24.22
C GLN A 262 85.07 69.30 -25.33
N ARG A 263 85.04 68.19 -26.09
CA ARG A 263 85.95 67.98 -27.23
C ARG A 263 85.85 69.09 -28.27
N ARG A 264 84.64 69.61 -28.53
CA ARG A 264 84.44 70.73 -29.46
C ARG A 264 84.95 72.06 -28.89
N ALA A 265 84.79 72.29 -27.59
CA ALA A 265 85.35 73.46 -26.91
C ALA A 265 86.89 73.46 -26.89
N ASP A 266 87.51 72.28 -26.71
CA ASP A 266 88.96 72.11 -26.74
C ASP A 266 89.52 72.20 -28.17
N ALA A 267 88.83 71.63 -29.17
CA ALA A 267 89.20 71.77 -30.59
C ALA A 267 89.11 73.22 -31.09
N GLY A 268 88.17 74.02 -30.59
CA GLY A 268 88.08 75.45 -30.91
C GLY A 268 89.23 76.31 -30.37
N ARG A 269 90.03 75.80 -29.44
CA ARG A 269 91.21 76.50 -28.88
C ARG A 269 92.51 76.23 -29.66
N ASN A 270 92.57 75.18 -30.48
CA ASN A 270 93.71 74.83 -31.31
C ASN A 270 93.37 75.02 -32.80
N ALA A 271 93.75 76.17 -33.38
CA ALA A 271 93.41 76.51 -34.76
C ALA A 271 94.18 75.69 -35.82
N GLY A 272 93.47 75.30 -36.89
CA GLY A 272 94.05 74.95 -38.19
C GLY A 272 94.26 73.46 -38.47
N GLY A 273 93.19 72.72 -38.75
CA GLY A 273 93.27 71.35 -39.27
C GLY A 273 91.90 70.85 -39.67
N GLU A 274 91.64 70.82 -40.98
CA GLU A 274 90.43 70.28 -41.60
C GLU A 274 90.24 68.79 -41.28
N GLU A 275 89.03 68.49 -40.81
CA GLU A 275 88.20 67.39 -41.31
C GLU A 275 88.69 65.94 -41.07
N GLN A 276 88.38 65.42 -39.87
CA GLN A 276 87.73 64.10 -39.65
C GLN A 276 87.72 63.76 -38.16
N ALA A 277 86.70 64.24 -37.44
CA ALA A 277 86.25 63.56 -36.24
C ALA A 277 84.88 62.95 -36.57
N ALA A 278 84.88 61.65 -36.88
CA ALA A 278 83.67 60.82 -36.93
C ALA A 278 83.10 60.63 -35.51
N GLY A 279 82.75 61.74 -34.86
CA GLY A 279 82.06 61.81 -33.59
C GLY A 279 80.62 62.23 -33.82
N ALA A 280 79.69 61.63 -33.06
CA ALA A 280 78.27 61.92 -33.17
C ALA A 280 77.97 63.43 -32.98
N ASP A 281 77.09 63.97 -33.82
CA ASP A 281 76.65 65.38 -33.76
C ASP A 281 76.01 65.68 -32.37
N PRO A 282 76.47 66.70 -31.62
CA PRO A 282 75.90 67.06 -30.33
C PRO A 282 74.39 67.36 -30.38
N ARG A 283 73.87 67.91 -31.49
CA ARG A 283 72.42 68.15 -31.64
C ARG A 283 71.61 66.85 -31.68
N GLU A 284 72.18 65.80 -32.25
CA GLU A 284 71.54 64.48 -32.29
C GLU A 284 71.55 63.82 -30.89
N LEU A 285 72.62 64.01 -30.11
CA LEU A 285 72.71 63.53 -28.73
C LEU A 285 71.77 64.29 -27.78
N GLU A 286 71.62 65.61 -27.95
CA GLU A 286 70.61 66.41 -27.24
C GLU A 286 69.19 65.91 -27.51
N ARG A 287 68.85 65.68 -28.79
CA ARG A 287 67.54 65.15 -29.18
C ARG A 287 67.28 63.77 -28.56
N ARG A 288 68.28 62.89 -28.54
CA ARG A 288 68.17 61.56 -27.91
C ARG A 288 67.98 61.66 -26.41
N THR A 289 68.75 62.52 -25.73
CA THR A 289 68.64 62.72 -24.28
C THR A 289 67.26 63.28 -23.91
N ALA A 290 66.77 64.28 -24.67
CA ALA A 290 65.44 64.85 -24.48
C ALA A 290 64.32 63.82 -24.72
N ALA A 291 64.44 62.98 -25.76
CA ALA A 291 63.48 61.91 -26.04
C ALA A 291 63.45 60.85 -24.93
N SER A 292 64.60 60.40 -24.43
CA SER A 292 64.67 59.45 -23.31
C SER A 292 64.13 60.05 -22.01
N ALA A 293 64.37 61.34 -21.74
CA ALA A 293 63.81 62.03 -20.58
C ALA A 293 62.27 62.13 -20.64
N GLN A 294 61.70 62.40 -21.81
CA GLN A 294 60.24 62.39 -22.02
C GLN A 294 59.65 60.99 -21.79
N LEU A 295 60.32 59.95 -22.29
CA LEU A 295 59.89 58.57 -22.09
C LEU A 295 59.98 58.15 -20.61
N TYR A 296 61.01 58.58 -19.89
CA TYR A 296 61.09 58.35 -18.43
C TYR A 296 59.95 59.05 -17.68
N ALA A 297 59.65 60.30 -18.03
CA ALA A 297 58.55 61.04 -17.42
C ALA A 297 57.18 60.38 -17.67
N SER A 298 56.95 59.84 -18.88
CA SER A 298 55.70 59.13 -19.18
C SER A 298 55.60 57.78 -18.45
N LEU A 299 56.70 57.05 -18.30
CA LEU A 299 56.73 55.82 -17.50
C LEU A 299 56.49 56.11 -16.01
N LEU A 300 57.09 57.18 -15.46
CA LEU A 300 56.86 57.60 -14.08
C LEU A 300 55.40 57.98 -13.84
N GLN A 301 54.78 58.68 -14.79
CA GLN A 301 53.36 59.02 -14.72
C GLN A 301 52.51 57.74 -14.73
N ARG A 302 52.81 56.81 -15.63
CA ARG A 302 52.10 55.53 -15.71
C ARG A 302 52.25 54.70 -14.43
N GLN A 303 53.43 54.72 -13.82
CA GLN A 303 53.66 54.05 -12.54
C GLN A 303 52.79 54.64 -11.43
N LYS A 304 52.70 55.98 -11.34
CA LYS A 304 51.85 56.65 -10.34
C LYS A 304 50.38 56.27 -10.53
N GLU A 305 49.89 56.28 -11.77
CA GLU A 305 48.52 55.84 -12.08
C GLU A 305 48.23 54.42 -11.58
N ILE A 306 49.17 53.49 -11.80
CA ILE A 306 48.99 52.09 -11.38
C ILE A 306 49.08 51.96 -9.85
N ARG A 307 49.99 52.68 -9.18
CA ARG A 307 50.09 52.66 -7.71
C ARG A 307 48.86 53.27 -7.03
N GLU A 308 48.29 54.34 -7.58
CA GLU A 308 47.04 54.91 -7.10
C GLU A 308 45.87 53.92 -7.27
N GLN A 309 45.87 53.14 -8.36
CA GLN A 309 44.91 52.04 -8.54
C GLN A 309 45.17 50.86 -7.61
N GLU A 310 46.43 50.58 -7.27
CA GLU A 310 46.82 49.56 -6.30
C GLU A 310 46.35 49.94 -4.88
N GLU A 311 46.40 51.21 -4.48
CA GLU A 311 45.86 51.63 -3.17
C GLU A 311 44.33 51.45 -3.08
N LEU A 312 43.64 51.45 -4.23
CA LEU A 312 42.20 51.30 -4.35
C LEU A 312 41.73 49.85 -4.56
N VAL A 313 42.56 48.81 -4.33
CA VAL A 313 42.30 47.39 -4.69
C VAL A 313 40.80 47.03 -4.58
N ASN A 314 40.10 47.12 -5.70
CA ASN A 314 38.76 46.59 -5.85
C ASN A 314 38.94 45.28 -6.61
N PRO A 315 38.64 44.13 -6.00
CA PRO A 315 38.64 42.87 -6.74
C PRO A 315 37.67 42.99 -7.92
N ASP A 316 38.01 42.38 -9.06
CA ASP A 316 37.16 42.31 -10.25
C ASP A 316 35.82 41.59 -9.96
N VAL A 317 35.75 40.96 -8.80
CA VAL A 317 34.64 40.17 -8.30
C VAL A 317 34.31 40.60 -6.88
N SER A 318 33.06 40.94 -6.61
CA SER A 318 32.58 41.27 -5.26
C SER A 318 31.37 40.42 -4.88
N ILE A 319 31.21 40.18 -3.58
CA ILE A 319 30.06 39.45 -3.05
C ILE A 319 28.86 40.39 -3.04
N LEU A 320 27.81 40.06 -3.79
CA LEU A 320 26.57 40.83 -3.81
C LEU A 320 25.69 40.45 -2.60
N SER A 321 25.55 39.15 -2.34
CA SER A 321 24.83 38.65 -1.16
C SER A 321 25.38 37.29 -0.71
N LEU A 322 25.49 37.13 0.61
CA LEU A 322 25.84 35.86 1.24
C LEU A 322 24.60 34.96 1.31
N ALA A 323 24.82 33.65 1.22
CA ALA A 323 23.79 32.64 1.38
C ALA A 323 23.22 32.66 2.82
N SER A 324 21.89 32.65 2.91
CA SER A 324 21.15 32.48 4.16
C SER A 324 20.64 31.04 4.29
N PRO A 325 20.53 30.47 5.51
CA PRO A 325 19.98 29.14 5.71
C PRO A 325 18.54 29.03 5.18
N PRO A 326 18.24 28.10 4.28
CA PRO A 326 16.89 27.95 3.72
C PRO A 326 15.92 27.43 4.78
N SER A 327 14.73 28.03 4.84
CA SER A 327 13.69 27.70 5.84
C SER A 327 12.88 26.45 5.49
N ARG A 328 12.93 25.98 4.25
CA ARG A 328 12.20 24.80 3.77
C ARG A 328 13.12 23.88 2.96
N PRO A 329 12.93 22.56 3.04
CA PRO A 329 13.66 21.62 2.20
C PRO A 329 13.23 21.76 0.74
N SER A 330 14.15 21.52 -0.18
CA SER A 330 13.93 21.48 -1.63
C SER A 330 13.49 20.10 -2.14
N SER A 331 13.49 19.07 -1.28
CA SER A 331 12.97 17.73 -1.60
C SER A 331 11.43 17.72 -1.72
N PRO A 332 10.84 16.83 -2.55
CA PRO A 332 9.39 16.72 -2.67
C PRO A 332 8.73 16.44 -1.32
N ASN A 333 7.54 17.03 -1.09
CA ASN A 333 6.81 16.80 0.15
C ASN A 333 6.42 15.32 0.27
N PRO A 334 6.68 14.66 1.42
CA PRO A 334 6.40 13.23 1.58
C PRO A 334 4.92 12.88 1.42
N ILE A 335 4.03 13.84 1.70
CA ILE A 335 2.59 13.69 1.52
C ILE A 335 2.17 13.46 0.05
N LEU A 336 3.00 13.90 -0.90
CA LEU A 336 2.75 13.75 -2.33
C LEU A 336 2.81 12.29 -2.79
N PHE A 337 3.50 11.43 -2.03
CA PHE A 337 3.58 9.98 -2.30
C PHE A 337 2.44 9.18 -1.65
N VAL A 338 1.72 9.75 -0.68
CA VAL A 338 0.64 9.05 0.04
C VAL A 338 -0.57 8.80 -0.86
N LEU A 339 -0.98 9.80 -1.65
CA LEU A 339 -2.16 9.71 -2.52
C LEU A 339 -1.98 8.66 -3.65
N PRO A 340 -0.86 8.64 -4.41
CA PRO A 340 -0.60 7.59 -5.38
C PRO A 340 -0.56 6.18 -4.75
N ALA A 341 0.07 6.04 -3.58
CA ALA A 341 0.16 4.77 -2.87
C ALA A 341 -1.22 4.26 -2.40
N LEU A 342 -2.10 5.16 -1.95
CA LEU A 342 -3.47 4.84 -1.61
C LEU A 342 -4.24 4.28 -2.82
N ILE A 343 -4.11 4.94 -3.99
CA ILE A 343 -4.78 4.52 -5.22
C ILE A 343 -4.30 3.14 -5.65
N VAL A 344 -2.98 2.91 -5.70
CA VAL A 344 -2.39 1.61 -6.07
C VAL A 344 -2.86 0.52 -5.12
N SER A 345 -2.86 0.80 -3.82
CA SER A 345 -3.28 -0.16 -2.80
C SER A 345 -4.78 -0.48 -2.86
N LEU A 346 -5.62 0.49 -3.23
CA LEU A 346 -7.05 0.27 -3.46
C LEU A 346 -7.29 -0.65 -4.66
N ILE A 347 -6.54 -0.45 -5.75
CA ILE A 347 -6.61 -1.29 -6.96
C ILE A 347 -6.15 -2.71 -6.62
N CYS A 348 -4.98 -2.87 -6.00
CA CYS A 348 -4.47 -4.18 -5.60
C CYS A 348 -5.40 -4.88 -4.60
N GLY A 349 -5.91 -4.15 -3.60
CA GLY A 349 -6.86 -4.68 -2.62
C GLY A 349 -8.15 -5.17 -3.27
N SER A 350 -8.67 -4.42 -4.23
CA SER A 350 -9.85 -4.79 -5.03
C SER A 350 -9.59 -6.06 -5.85
N PHE A 351 -8.43 -6.16 -6.50
CA PHE A 351 -8.05 -7.33 -7.30
C PHE A 351 -7.90 -8.59 -6.43
N ILE A 352 -7.23 -8.48 -5.28
CA ILE A 352 -7.08 -9.58 -4.32
C ILE A 352 -8.46 -10.01 -3.79
N ALA A 353 -9.35 -9.06 -3.50
CA ALA A 353 -10.71 -9.37 -3.05
C ALA A 353 -11.50 -10.18 -4.09
N LEU A 354 -11.39 -9.82 -5.38
CA LEU A 354 -12.01 -10.57 -6.47
C LEU A 354 -11.44 -11.99 -6.61
N ILE A 355 -10.12 -12.15 -6.47
CA ILE A 355 -9.47 -13.48 -6.49
C ILE A 355 -9.95 -14.33 -5.31
N GLN A 356 -10.00 -13.77 -4.10
CA GLN A 356 -10.48 -14.50 -2.93
C GLN A 356 -11.92 -14.96 -3.08
N ASP A 357 -12.79 -14.15 -3.67
CA ASP A 357 -14.18 -14.53 -3.93
C ASP A 357 -14.27 -15.65 -4.98
N ARG A 358 -13.45 -15.61 -6.03
CA ARG A 358 -13.37 -16.66 -7.06
C ARG A 358 -12.81 -17.99 -6.55
N LEU A 359 -11.88 -17.96 -5.59
CA LEU A 359 -11.30 -19.15 -4.99
C LEU A 359 -12.21 -19.80 -3.94
N ASP A 360 -13.24 -19.09 -3.49
CA ASP A 360 -14.20 -19.59 -2.52
C ASP A 360 -15.26 -20.47 -3.19
N LYS A 361 -14.97 -21.77 -3.27
CA LYS A 361 -15.83 -22.81 -3.86
C LYS A 361 -16.90 -23.37 -2.89
N THR A 362 -17.30 -22.60 -1.88
CA THR A 362 -18.33 -23.04 -0.92
C THR A 362 -19.74 -22.87 -1.49
N LEU A 363 -20.68 -23.69 -1.03
CA LEU A 363 -22.08 -23.67 -1.48
C LEU A 363 -22.87 -22.63 -0.69
N ARG A 364 -23.51 -21.68 -1.38
CA ARG A 364 -24.23 -20.56 -0.77
C ARG A 364 -25.63 -20.32 -1.30
N SER A 365 -25.95 -20.73 -2.52
CA SER A 365 -27.30 -20.55 -3.09
C SER A 365 -27.99 -21.88 -3.38
N GLU A 366 -29.32 -21.85 -3.43
CA GLU A 366 -30.14 -23.00 -3.82
C GLU A 366 -29.77 -23.52 -5.21
N LYS A 367 -29.51 -22.58 -6.15
CA LYS A 367 -29.05 -22.91 -7.50
C LYS A 367 -27.68 -23.60 -7.49
N GLU A 368 -26.71 -23.07 -6.74
CA GLU A 368 -25.39 -23.69 -6.63
C GLU A 368 -25.46 -25.10 -6.05
N ILE A 369 -26.37 -25.33 -5.11
CA ILE A 369 -26.64 -26.63 -4.49
C ILE A 369 -27.28 -27.59 -5.50
N ALA A 370 -28.32 -27.14 -6.20
CA ALA A 370 -29.00 -27.93 -7.22
C ALA A 370 -28.04 -28.31 -8.37
N ASP A 371 -27.26 -27.35 -8.86
CA ASP A 371 -26.26 -27.55 -9.92
C ASP A 371 -25.12 -28.46 -9.46
N ALA A 372 -24.67 -28.33 -8.20
CA ALA A 372 -23.60 -29.16 -7.66
C ALA A 372 -24.01 -30.61 -7.49
N PHE A 373 -25.25 -30.86 -7.07
CA PHE A 373 -25.73 -32.16 -6.64
C PHE A 373 -26.56 -32.89 -7.70
N GLY A 374 -27.12 -32.17 -8.66
CA GLY A 374 -28.15 -32.70 -9.55
C GLY A 374 -29.39 -33.16 -8.77
N LEU A 375 -29.67 -32.54 -7.63
CA LEU A 375 -30.80 -32.83 -6.74
C LEU A 375 -31.62 -31.56 -6.56
N SER A 376 -32.93 -31.69 -6.29
CA SER A 376 -33.75 -30.55 -5.91
C SER A 376 -33.28 -29.97 -4.57
N CYS A 377 -33.08 -28.66 -4.50
CA CYS A 377 -32.81 -27.96 -3.25
C CYS A 377 -34.14 -27.62 -2.58
N VAL A 378 -34.38 -28.22 -1.41
CA VAL A 378 -35.60 -28.05 -0.60
C VAL A 378 -35.69 -26.65 0.03
N GLY A 379 -34.53 -26.04 0.27
CA GLY A 379 -34.44 -24.67 0.76
C GLY A 379 -33.19 -24.43 1.61
N LEU A 380 -33.18 -23.25 2.24
CA LEU A 380 -32.11 -22.73 3.08
C LEU A 380 -32.61 -22.56 4.52
N VAL A 381 -32.09 -23.37 5.45
CA VAL A 381 -32.47 -23.36 6.86
C VAL A 381 -31.58 -22.37 7.63
N PRO A 382 -32.16 -21.28 8.19
CA PRO A 382 -31.43 -20.29 8.97
C PRO A 382 -30.76 -20.88 10.21
N GLN A 383 -29.67 -20.26 10.65
CA GLN A 383 -29.12 -20.52 11.97
C GLN A 383 -30.05 -19.98 13.06
N ILE A 384 -30.33 -20.79 14.08
CA ILE A 384 -31.12 -20.37 15.24
C ILE A 384 -30.31 -19.29 16.01
N PRO A 385 -30.91 -18.12 16.34
CA PRO A 385 -30.22 -17.07 17.08
C PRO A 385 -29.74 -17.56 18.46
N THR A 386 -28.47 -17.33 18.78
CA THR A 386 -27.84 -17.78 20.04
C THR A 386 -28.48 -17.19 21.30
N ASP A 387 -29.19 -16.07 21.18
CA ASP A 387 -29.86 -15.40 22.31
C ASP A 387 -31.06 -16.22 22.83
N HIS A 388 -31.54 -17.17 22.02
CA HIS A 388 -32.60 -18.11 22.38
C HIS A 388 -31.93 -19.45 22.65
N LEU A 389 -31.54 -19.70 23.92
CA LEU A 389 -30.94 -20.95 24.40
C LEU A 389 -31.92 -22.17 24.35
N THR A 390 -33.01 -22.05 23.61
CA THR A 390 -34.01 -23.09 23.43
C THR A 390 -33.56 -24.11 22.39
N ASP A 391 -33.86 -25.37 22.67
CA ASP A 391 -33.62 -26.47 21.73
C ASP A 391 -34.36 -26.21 20.40
N SER A 392 -33.85 -26.74 19.29
CA SER A 392 -34.45 -26.56 17.96
C SER A 392 -35.90 -27.05 17.88
N GLY A 393 -36.23 -28.09 18.66
CA GLY A 393 -37.60 -28.59 18.80
C GLY A 393 -38.52 -27.65 19.60
N ASP A 394 -37.99 -26.93 20.58
CA ASP A 394 -38.77 -25.95 21.36
C ASP A 394 -38.87 -24.61 20.61
N TYR A 395 -37.86 -24.26 19.82
CA TYR A 395 -37.80 -23.00 19.10
C TYR A 395 -38.99 -22.83 18.13
N ILE A 396 -39.42 -23.89 17.45
CA ILE A 396 -40.60 -23.83 16.57
C ILE A 396 -41.92 -23.64 17.33
N ARG A 397 -42.00 -24.07 18.59
CA ARG A 397 -43.18 -23.86 19.45
C ARG A 397 -43.22 -22.43 19.97
N VAL A 398 -42.06 -21.87 20.32
CA VAL A 398 -41.91 -20.50 20.84
C VAL A 398 -42.06 -19.46 19.73
N GLU A 399 -41.45 -19.68 18.55
CA GLU A 399 -41.51 -18.78 17.41
C GLU A 399 -42.02 -19.50 16.14
N PRO A 400 -43.32 -19.82 16.06
CA PRO A 400 -43.90 -20.58 14.95
C PRO A 400 -43.83 -19.84 13.61
N PHE A 401 -43.76 -18.50 13.60
CA PHE A 401 -43.66 -17.71 12.37
C PHE A 401 -42.21 -17.30 12.03
N SER A 402 -41.21 -17.93 12.65
CA SER A 402 -39.80 -17.65 12.35
C SER A 402 -39.40 -18.14 10.95
N PRO A 403 -38.38 -17.52 10.32
CA PRO A 403 -37.79 -18.03 9.08
C PRO A 403 -37.29 -19.48 9.18
N TYR A 404 -36.87 -19.90 10.37
CA TYR A 404 -36.50 -21.30 10.65
C TYR A 404 -37.71 -22.23 10.58
N ALA A 405 -38.83 -21.86 11.21
CA ALA A 405 -40.06 -22.64 11.14
C ALA A 405 -40.55 -22.77 9.70
N GLU A 406 -40.49 -21.70 8.90
CA GLU A 406 -40.89 -21.72 7.50
C GLU A 406 -40.01 -22.64 6.64
N ALA A 407 -38.69 -22.64 6.86
CA ALA A 407 -37.78 -23.57 6.20
C ALA A 407 -38.11 -25.03 6.54
N LEU A 408 -38.52 -25.32 7.78
CA LEU A 408 -39.00 -26.65 8.18
C LEU A 408 -40.34 -27.00 7.53
N ARG A 409 -41.27 -26.05 7.39
CA ARG A 409 -42.53 -26.27 6.66
C ARG A 409 -42.29 -26.65 5.21
N SER A 410 -41.43 -25.88 4.53
CA SER A 410 -41.02 -26.16 3.15
C SER A 410 -40.46 -27.57 3.06
N ALA A 411 -39.53 -27.92 3.95
CA ALA A 411 -38.92 -29.24 3.95
C ALA A 411 -39.90 -30.38 4.21
N ALA A 412 -40.80 -30.22 5.18
CA ALA A 412 -41.83 -31.20 5.46
C ALA A 412 -42.84 -31.36 4.31
N ALA A 413 -43.17 -30.28 3.61
CA ALA A 413 -44.05 -30.30 2.44
C ALA A 413 -43.38 -31.02 1.25
N THR A 414 -42.12 -30.69 0.92
CA THR A 414 -41.37 -31.35 -0.16
C THR A 414 -41.14 -32.83 0.11
N LEU A 415 -40.82 -33.19 1.35
CA LEU A 415 -40.67 -34.59 1.77
C LEU A 415 -42.01 -35.29 1.99
N ARG A 416 -43.12 -34.55 1.88
CA ARG A 416 -44.49 -35.03 2.03
C ARG A 416 -44.71 -35.76 3.37
N LEU A 417 -44.12 -35.24 4.45
CA LEU A 417 -44.09 -35.88 5.80
C LEU A 417 -45.45 -35.93 6.50
N ALA A 418 -46.41 -35.10 6.07
CA ALA A 418 -47.73 -34.97 6.70
C ALA A 418 -48.86 -35.70 5.96
N GLU A 419 -48.54 -36.40 4.87
CA GLU A 419 -49.54 -37.10 4.06
C GLU A 419 -50.10 -38.34 4.75
N PRO A 420 -51.43 -38.59 4.68
CA PRO A 420 -52.04 -39.81 5.19
C PRO A 420 -51.62 -41.04 4.36
N GLY A 421 -51.27 -42.14 5.02
CA GLY A 421 -50.82 -43.38 4.36
C GLY A 421 -49.86 -44.20 5.24
N HIS A 422 -48.91 -44.89 4.61
CA HIS A 422 -47.85 -45.63 5.31
C HIS A 422 -46.79 -44.69 5.88
N ALA A 423 -46.22 -45.07 7.04
CA ALA A 423 -45.16 -44.30 7.68
C ALA A 423 -44.01 -44.03 6.71
N LYS A 424 -43.75 -42.75 6.43
CA LYS A 424 -42.62 -42.35 5.59
C LYS A 424 -41.33 -42.33 6.40
N THR A 425 -40.36 -43.10 5.95
CA THR A 425 -39.03 -43.15 6.54
C THR A 425 -38.11 -42.17 5.82
N VAL A 426 -37.63 -41.15 6.51
CA VAL A 426 -36.72 -40.15 5.93
C VAL A 426 -35.35 -40.24 6.59
N LEU A 427 -34.33 -40.51 5.78
CA LEU A 427 -32.94 -40.47 6.18
C LEU A 427 -32.38 -39.06 6.02
N ILE A 428 -31.85 -38.50 7.09
CA ILE A 428 -31.12 -37.24 7.06
C ILE A 428 -29.64 -37.57 7.25
N THR A 429 -28.81 -37.22 6.28
CA THR A 429 -27.35 -37.39 6.34
C THR A 429 -26.63 -36.15 5.81
N SER A 430 -25.33 -36.11 5.97
CA SER A 430 -24.48 -34.95 5.67
C SER A 430 -23.19 -35.39 5.00
N SER A 431 -22.50 -34.48 4.32
CA SER A 431 -21.18 -34.76 3.75
C SER A 431 -20.13 -34.97 4.84
N ILE A 432 -20.12 -34.10 5.85
CA ILE A 432 -19.13 -34.05 6.95
C ILE A 432 -19.83 -33.76 8.29
N THR A 433 -19.07 -33.84 9.38
CA THR A 433 -19.57 -33.50 10.72
C THR A 433 -19.92 -32.01 10.84
N ASP A 434 -20.85 -31.68 11.75
CA ASP A 434 -21.26 -30.30 12.09
C ASP A 434 -22.00 -29.51 10.98
N GLU A 435 -22.72 -30.22 10.10
CA GLU A 435 -23.60 -29.61 9.10
C GLU A 435 -25.05 -29.44 9.57
N GLY A 436 -25.32 -29.45 10.87
CA GLY A 436 -26.66 -29.20 11.41
C GLY A 436 -27.71 -30.30 11.16
N LYS A 437 -27.29 -31.49 10.73
CA LYS A 437 -28.17 -32.65 10.48
C LYS A 437 -29.09 -33.00 11.66
N THR A 438 -28.56 -33.03 12.88
CA THR A 438 -29.29 -33.42 14.11
C THR A 438 -30.28 -32.34 14.52
N THR A 439 -29.87 -31.07 14.43
CA THR A 439 -30.73 -29.89 14.63
C THR A 439 -31.92 -29.92 13.66
N LEU A 440 -31.66 -30.22 12.38
CA LEU A 440 -32.70 -30.32 11.36
C LEU A 440 -33.63 -31.50 11.62
N ALA A 441 -33.09 -32.67 11.95
CA ALA A 441 -33.87 -33.88 12.25
C ALA A 441 -34.84 -33.65 13.42
N ARG A 442 -34.34 -33.06 14.52
CA ARG A 442 -35.17 -32.68 15.68
C ARG A 442 -36.24 -31.66 15.33
N GLY A 443 -35.88 -30.61 14.58
CA GLY A 443 -36.82 -29.58 14.15
C GLY A 443 -37.95 -30.14 13.28
N LEU A 444 -37.62 -31.04 12.34
CA LEU A 444 -38.61 -31.73 11.52
C LEU A 444 -39.51 -32.66 12.36
N SER A 445 -38.95 -33.43 13.29
CA SER A 445 -39.73 -34.29 14.18
C SER A 445 -40.71 -33.49 15.05
N ALA A 446 -40.25 -32.38 15.63
CA ALA A 446 -41.09 -31.46 16.39
C ALA A 446 -42.18 -30.83 15.53
N TYR A 447 -41.86 -30.43 14.30
CA TYR A 447 -42.85 -29.89 13.36
C TYR A 447 -43.93 -30.92 13.01
N VAL A 448 -43.56 -32.17 12.72
CA VAL A 448 -44.52 -33.25 12.44
C VAL A 448 -45.40 -33.54 13.67
N GLY A 449 -44.81 -33.54 14.86
CA GLY A 449 -45.54 -33.64 16.13
C GLY A 449 -46.55 -32.51 16.34
N LEU A 450 -46.16 -31.26 15.99
CA LEU A 450 -47.05 -30.10 16.03
C LEU A 450 -48.25 -30.20 15.08
N LEU A 451 -48.11 -30.94 13.98
CA LEU A 451 -49.23 -31.25 13.05
C LEU A 451 -50.16 -32.34 13.60
N GLY A 452 -49.94 -32.83 14.83
CA GLY A 452 -50.71 -33.90 15.46
C GLY A 452 -50.41 -35.28 14.89
N ARG A 453 -49.27 -35.44 14.20
CA ARG A 453 -48.82 -36.72 13.63
C ARG A 453 -47.85 -37.42 14.57
N ARG A 454 -47.87 -38.75 14.56
CA ARG A 454 -46.98 -39.58 15.37
C ARG A 454 -45.61 -39.67 14.70
N ALA A 455 -44.63 -38.92 15.22
CA ALA A 455 -43.27 -38.90 14.70
C ALA A 455 -42.30 -39.68 15.60
N LEU A 456 -41.44 -40.51 15.00
CA LEU A 456 -40.32 -41.17 15.66
C LEU A 456 -38.99 -40.64 15.12
N LEU A 457 -38.11 -40.16 15.99
CA LEU A 457 -36.73 -39.80 15.68
C LEU A 457 -35.77 -40.91 16.12
N ILE A 458 -35.04 -41.48 15.17
CA ILE A 458 -34.00 -42.49 15.40
C ILE A 458 -32.63 -41.82 15.28
N GLY A 459 -31.94 -41.67 16.41
CA GLY A 459 -30.57 -41.15 16.45
C GLY A 459 -29.53 -42.27 16.27
N ILE A 460 -28.76 -42.22 15.18
CA ILE A 460 -27.70 -43.18 14.88
C ILE A 460 -26.34 -42.54 15.19
N ASP A 461 -25.71 -42.99 16.28
CA ASP A 461 -24.38 -42.50 16.68
C ASP A 461 -23.34 -43.62 16.57
N LEU A 462 -22.92 -43.92 15.33
CA LEU A 462 -22.01 -45.03 15.01
C LEU A 462 -20.53 -44.65 15.11
N HIS A 463 -20.18 -43.37 15.04
CA HIS A 463 -18.79 -42.91 15.11
C HIS A 463 -18.68 -41.53 15.76
N LYS A 464 -17.93 -41.50 16.87
CA LYS A 464 -17.66 -40.39 17.80
C LYS A 464 -18.84 -40.05 18.71
N GLY A 465 -18.63 -40.31 20.01
CA GLY A 465 -19.51 -39.88 21.10
C GLY A 465 -19.85 -38.39 21.02
N MET A 466 -20.92 -38.08 20.29
CA MET A 466 -21.61 -36.83 20.46
C MET A 466 -22.20 -36.90 21.87
N ARG A 467 -21.60 -36.11 22.76
CA ARG A 467 -22.22 -35.64 23.99
C ARG A 467 -23.45 -34.82 23.61
N VAL A 468 -24.52 -35.50 23.23
CA VAL A 468 -25.86 -34.95 23.39
C VAL A 468 -26.14 -35.08 24.87
N THR A 469 -26.23 -33.94 25.54
CA THR A 469 -26.89 -33.81 26.83
C THR A 469 -28.31 -34.35 26.66
N GLU A 470 -28.55 -35.56 27.18
CA GLU A 470 -29.90 -36.10 27.35
C GLU A 470 -30.57 -35.41 28.53
N PHE A 471 -31.81 -35.01 28.33
CA PHE A 471 -32.73 -34.63 29.40
C PHE A 471 -33.58 -35.84 29.75
N ASP A 472 -33.71 -36.15 31.04
CA ASP A 472 -34.85 -36.90 31.54
C ASP A 472 -36.09 -35.98 31.63
N ASN A 473 -37.25 -36.53 31.97
CA ASN A 473 -38.50 -35.77 32.15
C ASN A 473 -38.45 -34.71 33.28
N ALA A 474 -37.32 -34.57 33.98
CA ALA A 474 -37.10 -33.68 35.13
C ALA A 474 -35.90 -32.71 34.98
N GLY A 475 -35.10 -32.79 33.91
CA GLY A 475 -34.00 -31.84 33.69
C GLY A 475 -32.58 -32.35 34.01
N GLU A 476 -32.38 -33.58 34.49
CA GLU A 476 -31.07 -34.04 34.98
C GLU A 476 -30.26 -34.92 34.01
N ARG A 477 -28.91 -34.83 34.13
CA ARG A 477 -27.90 -35.42 33.24
C ARG A 477 -27.60 -36.89 33.63
N GLN A 478 -27.87 -37.87 32.78
CA GLN A 478 -27.39 -39.24 32.99
C GLN A 478 -26.88 -39.92 31.70
N ILE A 479 -25.81 -40.71 31.83
CA ILE A 479 -25.29 -41.61 30.80
C ILE A 479 -26.03 -42.95 30.95
N VAL A 480 -27.04 -43.21 30.12
CA VAL A 480 -27.74 -44.49 30.12
C VAL A 480 -27.07 -45.41 29.10
N GLY A 481 -26.13 -46.23 29.56
CA GLY A 481 -25.78 -47.45 28.84
C GLY A 481 -26.94 -48.43 28.95
N LEU A 482 -27.44 -48.96 27.83
CA LEU A 482 -28.47 -49.99 27.83
C LEU A 482 -27.82 -51.38 27.93
N PRO A 483 -27.99 -52.13 29.04
CA PRO A 483 -27.82 -53.57 29.03
C PRO A 483 -29.16 -54.21 28.63
N ASN A 484 -29.20 -54.88 27.49
CA ASN A 484 -30.14 -55.96 27.19
C ASN A 484 -31.65 -55.64 27.25
N ARG A 485 -32.08 -54.46 26.78
CA ARG A 485 -33.51 -54.14 26.54
C ARG A 485 -33.84 -54.24 25.05
N SER A 486 -35.10 -54.59 24.73
CA SER A 486 -35.62 -54.48 23.36
C SER A 486 -35.52 -53.01 22.89
N LEU A 487 -35.15 -52.79 21.64
CA LEU A 487 -35.09 -51.45 21.03
C LEU A 487 -36.43 -50.71 21.13
N ALA A 488 -37.54 -51.43 21.04
CA ALA A 488 -38.89 -50.88 21.19
C ALA A 488 -39.15 -50.34 22.62
N ASP A 489 -38.58 -50.96 23.65
CA ASP A 489 -38.73 -50.54 25.05
C ASP A 489 -37.83 -49.34 25.42
N SER A 490 -36.95 -48.95 24.49
CA SER A 490 -36.02 -47.84 24.65
C SER A 490 -36.54 -46.54 24.03
N ILE A 491 -37.72 -46.58 23.41
CA ILE A 491 -38.40 -45.41 22.86
C ILE A 491 -38.89 -44.54 24.00
N ARG A 492 -38.52 -43.26 23.97
CA ARG A 492 -38.95 -42.25 24.94
C ARG A 492 -39.86 -41.23 24.26
N HIS A 493 -41.01 -40.98 24.86
CA HIS A 493 -41.86 -39.85 24.47
C HIS A 493 -41.27 -38.55 25.01
N ILE A 494 -41.23 -37.50 24.18
CA ILE A 494 -40.82 -36.16 24.59
C ILE A 494 -42.08 -35.28 24.61
N PRO A 495 -42.78 -35.15 25.77
CA PRO A 495 -44.08 -34.49 25.83
C PRO A 495 -44.04 -33.02 25.41
N GLN A 496 -42.92 -32.35 25.68
CA GLN A 496 -42.73 -30.93 25.35
C GLN A 496 -42.54 -30.69 23.84
N ALA A 497 -42.06 -31.68 23.09
CA ALA A 497 -41.76 -31.55 21.67
C ALA A 497 -42.75 -32.31 20.76
N GLY A 498 -43.59 -33.19 21.32
CA GLY A 498 -44.66 -33.89 20.60
C GLY A 498 -44.19 -35.02 19.69
N PHE A 499 -42.99 -35.58 19.92
CA PHE A 499 -42.45 -36.70 19.14
C PHE A 499 -41.74 -37.72 20.05
N ASP A 500 -41.59 -38.95 19.54
CA ASP A 500 -40.89 -40.04 20.20
C ASP A 500 -39.44 -40.13 19.71
N TYR A 501 -38.52 -40.49 20.60
CA TYR A 501 -37.10 -40.57 20.32
C TYR A 501 -36.51 -41.89 20.76
N VAL A 502 -35.64 -42.46 19.93
CA VAL A 502 -34.81 -43.62 20.27
C VAL A 502 -33.37 -43.39 19.79
N ARG A 503 -32.40 -43.76 20.61
CA ARG A 503 -30.97 -43.70 20.26
C ARG A 503 -30.41 -45.10 20.10
N ILE A 504 -29.66 -45.32 19.04
CA ILE A 504 -28.96 -46.58 18.80
C ILE A 504 -27.48 -46.36 19.08
N PRO A 505 -26.94 -46.97 20.16
CA PRO A 505 -25.54 -46.81 20.53
C PRO A 505 -24.64 -47.57 19.56
N GLY A 506 -23.67 -46.88 18.97
CA GLY A 506 -22.81 -47.47 17.93
C GLY A 506 -21.64 -48.30 18.36
N TYR A 507 -21.36 -48.38 19.66
CA TYR A 507 -20.11 -48.98 20.16
C TYR A 507 -20.09 -50.53 20.17
N ARG A 508 -21.12 -51.22 19.65
CA ARG A 508 -21.25 -52.69 19.84
C ARG A 508 -21.82 -53.50 18.67
N LEU A 509 -22.25 -52.87 17.59
CA LEU A 509 -22.90 -53.57 16.48
C LEU A 509 -22.04 -53.50 15.23
N ASP A 510 -21.88 -54.63 14.55
CA ASP A 510 -21.43 -54.61 13.16
C ASP A 510 -22.38 -53.70 12.34
N PRO A 511 -21.87 -52.82 11.47
CA PRO A 511 -22.68 -51.92 10.65
C PRO A 511 -23.87 -52.56 9.94
N VAL A 512 -23.72 -53.78 9.43
CA VAL A 512 -24.77 -54.49 8.69
C VAL A 512 -25.85 -54.93 9.67
N SER A 513 -25.46 -55.55 10.78
CA SER A 513 -26.39 -55.99 11.82
C SER A 513 -27.15 -54.82 12.48
N ALA A 514 -26.50 -53.67 12.66
CA ALA A 514 -27.17 -52.47 13.15
C ALA A 514 -28.31 -52.03 12.22
N ILE A 515 -28.09 -52.10 10.91
CA ILE A 515 -29.05 -51.69 9.89
C ILE A 515 -30.19 -52.68 9.75
N GLU A 516 -29.91 -53.97 9.85
CA GLU A 516 -30.96 -55.01 9.92
C GLU A 516 -31.87 -54.79 11.14
N GLN A 517 -31.30 -54.50 12.31
CA GLN A 517 -32.06 -54.18 13.51
C GLN A 517 -32.91 -52.91 13.36
N ILE A 518 -32.36 -51.87 12.73
CA ILE A 518 -33.12 -50.65 12.42
C ILE A 518 -34.25 -50.95 11.45
N ALA A 519 -34.00 -51.72 10.40
CA ALA A 519 -35.01 -52.10 9.41
C ALA A 519 -36.15 -52.90 10.05
N GLU A 520 -35.81 -53.85 10.92
CA GLU A 520 -36.76 -54.63 11.71
C GLU A 520 -37.61 -53.72 12.61
N LEU A 521 -36.96 -52.82 13.35
CA LEU A 521 -37.63 -51.85 14.22
C LEU A 521 -38.61 -50.96 13.44
N ILE A 522 -38.17 -50.40 12.30
CA ILE A 522 -39.03 -49.58 11.43
C ILE A 522 -40.22 -50.38 10.94
N ARG A 523 -40.03 -51.65 10.56
CA ARG A 523 -41.13 -52.51 10.10
C ARG A 523 -42.15 -52.79 11.19
N GLN A 524 -41.69 -53.06 12.43
CA GLN A 524 -42.57 -53.30 13.58
C GLN A 524 -43.34 -52.06 14.02
N LEU A 525 -42.77 -50.87 13.80
CA LEU A 525 -43.33 -49.60 14.24
C LEU A 525 -44.10 -48.85 13.13
N ARG A 526 -44.14 -49.40 11.91
CA ARG A 526 -44.76 -48.76 10.73
C ARG A 526 -46.24 -48.43 10.93
N ASP A 527 -46.98 -49.21 11.72
CA ASP A 527 -48.41 -48.95 12.00
C ASP A 527 -48.62 -48.00 13.19
N ARG A 528 -47.58 -47.78 14.00
CA ARG A 528 -47.63 -46.95 15.22
C ARG A 528 -47.22 -45.50 14.99
N TYR A 529 -46.49 -45.22 13.91
CA TYR A 529 -46.04 -43.88 13.56
C TYR A 529 -46.50 -43.51 12.16
N ASP A 530 -46.67 -42.21 11.95
CA ASP A 530 -47.00 -41.67 10.63
C ASP A 530 -45.71 -41.21 9.90
N CYS A 531 -44.63 -40.97 10.65
CA CYS A 531 -43.34 -40.58 10.11
C CYS A 531 -42.19 -41.11 10.98
N VAL A 532 -41.15 -41.64 10.33
CA VAL A 532 -39.89 -42.05 10.99
C VAL A 532 -38.74 -41.25 10.40
N ILE A 533 -38.04 -40.48 11.22
CA ILE A 533 -36.88 -39.67 10.83
C ILE A 533 -35.62 -40.33 11.38
N ILE A 534 -34.65 -40.60 10.51
CA ILE A 534 -33.37 -41.20 10.87
C ILE A 534 -32.30 -40.11 10.81
N ASP A 535 -31.74 -39.73 11.96
CA ASP A 535 -30.52 -38.90 12.03
C ASP A 535 -29.30 -39.79 11.81
N GLY A 536 -28.86 -39.86 10.55
CA GLY A 536 -27.76 -40.70 10.10
C GLY A 536 -26.38 -40.03 10.26
N PRO A 537 -25.29 -40.80 10.32
CA PRO A 537 -23.95 -40.25 10.43
C PRO A 537 -23.49 -39.60 9.10
N PRO A 538 -22.43 -38.76 9.11
CA PRO A 538 -21.93 -38.13 7.89
C PRO A 538 -21.26 -39.14 6.94
N VAL A 539 -21.53 -39.01 5.64
CA VAL A 539 -21.15 -39.99 4.61
C VAL A 539 -19.64 -40.19 4.49
N LEU A 540 -18.86 -39.11 4.59
CA LEU A 540 -17.40 -39.21 4.49
C LEU A 540 -16.74 -39.61 5.81
N ALA A 541 -17.47 -39.56 6.93
CA ALA A 541 -16.94 -39.88 8.25
C ALA A 541 -17.30 -41.29 8.73
N ALA A 542 -18.39 -41.88 8.20
CA ALA A 542 -18.95 -43.14 8.66
C ALA A 542 -19.35 -44.01 7.46
N ILE A 543 -18.89 -45.26 7.46
CA ILE A 543 -19.17 -46.22 6.37
C ILE A 543 -20.65 -46.62 6.38
N GLU A 544 -21.27 -46.63 7.56
CA GLU A 544 -22.64 -47.06 7.81
C GLU A 544 -23.66 -46.12 7.16
N ALA A 545 -23.30 -44.84 6.97
CA ALA A 545 -24.08 -43.87 6.21
C ALA A 545 -24.40 -44.34 4.78
N ARG A 546 -23.56 -45.22 4.21
CA ARG A 546 -23.72 -45.76 2.84
C ARG A 546 -24.81 -46.82 2.75
N LEU A 547 -25.11 -47.48 3.86
CA LEU A 547 -26.03 -48.60 3.91
C LEU A 547 -27.45 -48.15 4.30
N LEU A 548 -27.59 -47.06 5.07
CA LEU A 548 -28.89 -46.50 5.50
C LEU A 548 -29.87 -46.12 4.36
N PRO A 549 -29.43 -45.67 3.16
CA PRO A 549 -30.37 -45.40 2.06
C PRO A 549 -31.22 -46.61 1.66
N SER A 550 -30.76 -47.85 1.92
CA SER A 550 -31.52 -49.08 1.62
C SER A 550 -32.76 -49.30 2.47
N ILE A 551 -32.88 -48.60 3.62
CA ILE A 551 -33.99 -48.77 4.57
C ILE A 551 -34.87 -47.50 4.71
N ALA A 552 -34.57 -46.45 3.96
CA ALA A 552 -35.34 -45.19 3.97
C ALA A 552 -36.15 -44.99 2.69
N ASP A 553 -37.31 -44.36 2.78
CA ASP A 553 -38.16 -44.03 1.62
C ASP A 553 -37.70 -42.75 0.91
N LYS A 554 -37.15 -41.79 1.68
CA LYS A 554 -36.58 -40.54 1.17
C LYS A 554 -35.23 -40.25 1.82
N LEU A 555 -34.38 -39.53 1.10
CA LEU A 555 -33.10 -39.04 1.57
C LEU A 555 -33.07 -37.50 1.54
N LEU A 556 -32.75 -36.89 2.66
CA LEU A 556 -32.45 -35.48 2.77
C LEU A 556 -30.94 -35.30 3.02
N PHE A 557 -30.24 -34.78 2.02
CA PHE A 557 -28.81 -34.54 2.06
C PHE A 557 -28.51 -33.12 2.54
N VAL A 558 -27.82 -33.01 3.68
CA VAL A 558 -27.59 -31.76 4.39
C VAL A 558 -26.19 -31.24 4.13
N VAL A 559 -26.08 -29.94 3.82
CA VAL A 559 -24.79 -29.23 3.74
C VAL A 559 -24.80 -27.94 4.56
N LYS A 560 -23.62 -27.52 5.03
CA LYS A 560 -23.47 -26.26 5.77
C LYS A 560 -23.27 -25.08 4.83
N TRP A 561 -24.15 -24.08 4.93
CA TRP A 561 -24.10 -22.86 4.12
C TRP A 561 -22.77 -22.12 4.29
N GLY A 562 -22.13 -21.75 3.18
CA GLY A 562 -20.90 -20.96 3.15
C GLY A 562 -19.67 -21.62 3.78
N SER A 563 -19.74 -22.93 4.07
CA SER A 563 -18.65 -23.71 4.67
C SER A 563 -18.34 -24.96 3.84
N THR A 564 -19.38 -25.68 3.41
CA THR A 564 -19.19 -26.94 2.68
C THR A 564 -18.76 -26.64 1.25
N ARG A 565 -17.61 -27.19 0.86
CA ARG A 565 -17.08 -27.04 -0.50
C ARG A 565 -17.84 -27.93 -1.45
N ARG A 566 -18.09 -27.43 -2.67
CA ARG A 566 -18.77 -28.17 -3.75
C ARG A 566 -18.19 -29.58 -3.95
N GLU A 567 -16.87 -29.67 -4.06
CA GLU A 567 -16.14 -30.94 -4.29
C GLU A 567 -16.36 -31.96 -3.16
N VAL A 568 -16.38 -31.51 -1.90
CA VAL A 568 -16.58 -32.39 -0.73
C VAL A 568 -17.98 -33.00 -0.76
N ALA A 569 -18.99 -32.18 -1.00
CA ALA A 569 -20.36 -32.63 -1.06
C ALA A 569 -20.65 -33.50 -2.29
N GLN A 570 -20.01 -33.23 -3.44
CA GLN A 570 -20.05 -34.09 -4.62
C GLN A 570 -19.43 -35.47 -4.37
N ASN A 571 -18.30 -35.53 -3.67
CA ASN A 571 -17.67 -36.81 -3.31
C ASN A 571 -18.56 -37.63 -2.38
N ALA A 572 -19.17 -36.99 -1.38
CA ALA A 572 -20.13 -37.63 -0.48
C ALA A 572 -21.34 -38.20 -1.24
N LEU A 573 -21.94 -37.43 -2.16
CA LEU A 573 -23.03 -37.91 -3.01
C LEU A 573 -22.58 -39.02 -3.96
N GLY A 574 -21.37 -38.95 -4.51
CA GLY A 574 -20.80 -40.01 -5.35
C GLY A 574 -20.73 -41.35 -4.61
N VAL A 575 -20.36 -41.31 -3.33
CA VAL A 575 -20.37 -42.50 -2.46
C VAL A 575 -21.79 -43.06 -2.28
N LEU A 576 -22.79 -42.21 -2.05
CA LEU A 576 -24.18 -42.65 -1.88
C LEU A 576 -24.83 -43.15 -3.19
N ARG A 577 -24.45 -42.57 -4.34
CA ARG A 577 -24.96 -42.97 -5.66
C ARG A 577 -24.62 -44.40 -6.00
N ASN A 578 -23.45 -44.88 -5.57
CA ASN A 578 -22.99 -46.24 -5.83
C ASN A 578 -23.74 -47.32 -5.02
N CYS A 579 -24.72 -46.94 -4.18
CA CYS A 579 -25.47 -47.84 -3.31
C CYS A 579 -26.82 -48.30 -3.89
N GLY A 580 -27.02 -48.20 -5.22
CA GLY A 580 -28.08 -48.90 -5.97
C GLY A 580 -29.49 -48.26 -5.98
N ARG A 581 -29.89 -47.54 -4.92
CA ARG A 581 -31.23 -46.91 -4.84
C ARG A 581 -31.32 -45.56 -5.58
N PHE A 582 -30.18 -44.97 -5.93
CA PHE A 582 -30.07 -43.64 -6.53
C PHE A 582 -30.30 -43.61 -8.05
N ASP A 583 -30.15 -44.74 -8.77
CA ASP A 583 -30.20 -44.74 -10.23
C ASP A 583 -31.60 -44.84 -10.83
N ASN A 584 -32.59 -45.34 -10.08
CA ASN A 584 -33.92 -45.64 -10.61
C ASN A 584 -34.94 -44.48 -10.46
N ASP A 585 -34.73 -43.52 -9.55
CA ASP A 585 -35.73 -42.46 -9.27
C ASP A 585 -35.09 -41.17 -8.68
N ARG A 586 -34.14 -40.58 -9.42
CA ARG A 586 -33.25 -39.49 -8.96
C ARG A 586 -33.97 -38.29 -8.34
N GLY A 587 -35.11 -37.90 -8.90
CA GLY A 587 -35.82 -36.67 -8.49
C GLY A 587 -36.76 -36.87 -7.30
N ASP A 588 -37.27 -38.09 -7.11
CA ASP A 588 -38.23 -38.35 -6.04
C ASP A 588 -37.55 -38.89 -4.78
N PHE A 589 -36.49 -39.70 -4.89
CA PHE A 589 -35.86 -40.30 -3.71
C PHE A 589 -35.04 -39.32 -2.85
N ALA A 590 -34.25 -38.43 -3.47
CA ALA A 590 -33.25 -37.62 -2.78
C ALA A 590 -33.43 -36.12 -3.03
N ALA A 591 -33.30 -35.33 -1.96
CA ALA A 591 -33.32 -33.88 -2.00
C ALA A 591 -32.19 -33.29 -1.14
N ALA A 592 -31.77 -32.07 -1.43
CA ALA A 592 -30.70 -31.39 -0.72
C ALA A 592 -31.21 -30.19 0.08
N ILE A 593 -30.54 -29.86 1.19
CA ILE A 593 -30.89 -28.71 2.01
C ILE A 593 -29.64 -28.09 2.61
N ALA A 594 -29.55 -26.75 2.59
CA ALA A 594 -28.47 -26.05 3.27
C ALA A 594 -28.92 -25.61 4.65
N THR A 595 -28.09 -25.80 5.68
CA THR A 595 -28.40 -25.40 7.05
C THR A 595 -27.42 -24.35 7.56
N GLN A 596 -27.75 -23.78 8.72
CA GLN A 596 -26.96 -22.76 9.41
C GLN A 596 -26.76 -21.51 8.54
N VAL A 597 -27.77 -21.17 7.75
CA VAL A 597 -27.74 -20.02 6.83
C VAL A 597 -27.75 -18.74 7.65
N ASN A 598 -26.74 -17.90 7.44
CA ASN A 598 -26.72 -16.58 8.04
C ASN A 598 -27.48 -15.61 7.13
N LEU A 599 -28.77 -15.40 7.42
CA LEU A 599 -29.67 -14.59 6.59
C LEU A 599 -29.10 -13.19 6.26
N LYS A 600 -28.46 -12.52 7.24
CA LYS A 600 -27.85 -11.19 7.05
C LYS A 600 -26.67 -11.21 6.09
N LYS A 601 -25.85 -12.26 6.12
CA LYS A 601 -24.75 -12.43 5.16
C LYS A 601 -25.29 -12.89 3.80
N HIS A 602 -26.28 -13.77 3.78
CA HIS A 602 -26.89 -14.32 2.57
C HIS A 602 -27.53 -13.24 1.71
N ALA A 603 -28.29 -12.33 2.31
CA ALA A 603 -28.90 -11.19 1.62
C ALA A 603 -27.87 -10.23 0.97
N GLN A 604 -26.59 -10.25 1.37
CA GLN A 604 -25.53 -9.45 0.73
C GLN A 604 -25.02 -10.04 -0.58
N TYR A 605 -25.37 -11.30 -0.87
CA TYR A 605 -24.99 -11.96 -2.12
C TYR A 605 -25.99 -11.70 -3.25
N GLY A 606 -27.27 -11.42 -2.94
CA GLY A 606 -28.28 -11.05 -3.92
C GLY A 606 -28.61 -12.20 -4.89
N TYR A 607 -28.82 -13.40 -4.35
CA TYR A 607 -29.11 -14.60 -5.15
C TYR A 607 -30.55 -14.66 -5.66
N GLY A 608 -31.46 -13.86 -5.09
CA GLY A 608 -32.87 -13.82 -5.45
C GLY A 608 -33.69 -15.02 -4.95
N ASP A 609 -33.20 -15.75 -3.95
CA ASP A 609 -33.91 -16.90 -3.36
C ASP A 609 -34.84 -16.49 -2.20
N ALA A 610 -35.71 -17.40 -1.77
CA ALA A 610 -36.72 -17.15 -0.74
C ALA A 610 -36.10 -16.65 0.59
N SER A 611 -34.88 -17.08 0.89
CA SER A 611 -34.19 -16.70 2.12
C SER A 611 -33.63 -15.27 2.11
N GLU A 612 -33.40 -14.68 0.94
CA GLU A 612 -33.08 -13.24 0.80
C GLU A 612 -34.26 -12.37 1.25
N PHE A 613 -35.48 -12.72 0.85
CA PHE A 613 -36.69 -11.99 1.25
C PHE A 613 -37.02 -12.19 2.74
N ALA A 614 -36.73 -13.38 3.28
CA ALA A 614 -36.89 -13.67 4.70
C ALA A 614 -35.98 -12.81 5.59
N ALA A 615 -34.79 -12.42 5.12
CA ALA A 615 -33.91 -11.50 5.84
C ALA A 615 -34.55 -10.11 6.00
N GLY A 616 -35.23 -9.61 4.96
CA GLY A 616 -35.95 -8.32 5.01
C GLY A 616 -37.13 -8.33 5.99
N ALA A 617 -37.84 -9.46 6.09
CA ALA A 617 -38.94 -9.63 7.06
C ALA A 617 -38.43 -9.75 8.51
N ALA A 618 -37.27 -10.39 8.72
CA ALA A 618 -36.64 -10.51 10.03
C ALA A 618 -36.08 -9.17 10.56
N ASP A 619 -35.78 -8.21 9.67
CA ASP A 619 -35.30 -6.86 10.01
C ASP A 619 -36.42 -5.82 10.18
N ALA A 620 -37.71 -6.22 10.14
CA ALA A 620 -38.82 -5.35 10.55
C ALA A 620 -38.59 -4.84 12.00
N PRO A 621 -38.82 -3.56 12.30
CA PRO A 621 -38.16 -2.88 13.42
C PRO A 621 -38.63 -3.41 14.77
N ARG A 622 -37.88 -4.34 15.36
CA ARG A 622 -37.83 -4.53 16.81
C ARG A 622 -36.89 -3.46 17.35
N ALA A 623 -37.49 -2.45 17.98
CA ALA A 623 -36.80 -1.32 18.56
C ALA A 623 -35.71 -1.76 19.54
N GLY A 624 -34.51 -1.20 19.38
CA GLY A 624 -33.44 -1.29 20.36
C GLY A 624 -32.24 -2.12 19.89
N ILE A 625 -31.21 -1.40 19.46
CA ILE A 625 -29.78 -1.55 19.83
C ILE A 625 -28.93 -1.16 18.62
N ARG A 626 -28.68 0.14 18.55
CA ARG A 626 -27.71 0.78 17.66
C ARG A 626 -26.39 0.94 18.43
N GLN A 627 -25.77 -0.16 18.86
CA GLN A 627 -24.42 -0.10 19.46
C GLN A 627 -23.63 -1.38 19.19
N ARG A 628 -23.05 -1.49 17.99
CA ARG A 628 -21.92 -2.41 17.76
C ARG A 628 -21.04 -2.07 16.56
N PHE A 629 -20.99 -0.80 16.19
CA PHE A 629 -20.23 -0.33 15.01
C PHE A 629 -18.82 0.23 15.31
N LEU A 630 -18.33 0.17 16.56
CA LEU A 630 -17.02 0.75 16.93
C LEU A 630 -15.94 -0.23 17.44
N GLY A 631 -16.20 -1.54 17.50
CA GLY A 631 -15.30 -2.46 18.23
C GLY A 631 -14.12 -3.06 17.46
N ILE A 632 -14.10 -3.01 16.12
CA ILE A 632 -13.05 -3.68 15.30
C ILE A 632 -12.23 -2.67 14.49
N THR A 633 -12.71 -1.43 14.35
CA THR A 633 -11.90 -0.32 13.84
C THR A 633 -11.05 0.31 14.94
N SER A 634 -11.36 0.09 16.22
CA SER A 634 -10.63 0.70 17.35
C SER A 634 -9.24 0.12 17.54
N SER A 635 -9.02 -1.19 17.40
CA SER A 635 -7.70 -1.80 17.65
C SER A 635 -6.68 -1.45 16.57
N LEU A 636 -7.11 -1.42 15.30
CA LEU A 636 -6.24 -1.06 14.18
C LEU A 636 -6.01 0.46 14.13
N PHE A 637 -7.02 1.27 14.47
CA PHE A 637 -6.89 2.72 14.58
C PHE A 637 -6.06 3.14 15.80
N GLN A 638 -6.20 2.48 16.95
CA GLN A 638 -5.32 2.68 18.12
C GLN A 638 -3.88 2.26 17.81
N TRP A 639 -3.70 1.13 17.13
CA TRP A 639 -2.36 0.69 16.71
C TRP A 639 -1.72 1.66 15.71
N MET A 640 -2.49 2.20 14.76
CA MET A 640 -2.03 3.25 13.84
C MET A 640 -1.76 4.58 14.57
N GLN A 641 -2.59 4.98 15.53
CA GLN A 641 -2.35 6.17 16.36
C GLN A 641 -1.10 6.03 17.22
N GLU A 642 -0.85 4.88 17.85
CA GLU A 642 0.35 4.65 18.66
C GLU A 642 1.64 4.71 17.80
N ILE A 643 1.63 4.13 16.61
CA ILE A 643 2.78 4.22 15.69
C ILE A 643 2.95 5.65 15.18
N TRP A 644 1.87 6.34 14.82
CA TRP A 644 1.92 7.73 14.38
C TRP A 644 2.42 8.67 15.48
N LEU A 645 2.01 8.46 16.74
CA LEU A 645 2.48 9.19 17.90
C LEU A 645 3.96 8.88 18.22
N GLN A 646 4.39 7.63 18.10
CA GLN A 646 5.81 7.27 18.26
C GLN A 646 6.69 7.89 17.16
N VAL A 647 6.20 7.95 15.92
CA VAL A 647 6.90 8.63 14.81
C VAL A 647 6.94 10.15 15.01
N LEU A 648 5.87 10.76 15.51
CA LEU A 648 5.82 12.19 15.83
C LEU A 648 6.72 12.58 17.01
N ASP A 649 6.85 11.72 18.03
CA ASP A 649 7.72 11.98 19.18
C ASP A 649 9.21 11.87 18.82
N ILE A 650 9.54 11.03 17.81
CA ILE A 650 10.88 10.93 17.21
C ILE A 650 11.18 12.13 16.27
N ALA A 651 10.16 12.75 15.67
CA ALA A 651 10.30 13.87 14.74
C ALA A 651 10.35 15.26 15.41
N ARG A 652 10.22 15.36 16.74
CA ARG A 652 10.38 16.64 17.46
C ARG A 652 11.86 17.02 17.57
N PRO A 653 12.30 18.19 17.08
CA PRO A 653 13.66 18.66 17.30
C PRO A 653 13.83 18.98 18.79
N SER A 654 14.65 18.20 19.48
CA SER A 654 15.10 18.51 20.85
C SER A 654 16.05 19.72 20.81
N GLY A 655 15.50 20.92 20.97
CA GLY A 655 16.31 22.15 20.88
C GLY A 655 15.67 23.37 21.51
N ARG A 656 15.59 23.40 22.85
CA ARG A 656 15.80 24.56 23.75
C ARG A 656 15.21 24.25 25.14
N LYS A 657 16.05 23.70 26.03
CA LYS A 657 15.96 24.00 27.46
C LYS A 657 17.08 24.98 27.75
N GLY A 658 16.80 26.26 27.54
CA GLY A 658 17.61 27.36 28.05
C GLY A 658 17.00 27.82 29.37
N HIS A 659 17.82 27.86 30.41
CA HIS A 659 17.55 28.55 31.66
C HIS A 659 17.10 29.99 31.42
N GLU A 660 15.99 30.41 32.02
CA GLU A 660 15.87 31.76 32.56
C GLU A 660 15.28 31.67 33.97
N ARG A 661 15.93 32.41 34.87
CA ARG A 661 15.48 32.76 36.22
C ARG A 661 14.49 33.91 36.15
#